data_AF-A0A8S2EXZ9-F1
#
_entry.id   AF-A0A8S2EXZ9-F1
#
_cell.length_a   1.000
_cell.length_b   1.000
_cell.length_c   1.000
_cell.angle_alpha   90.00
_cell.angle_beta   90.00
_cell.angle_gamma   90.00
#
_symmetry.space_group_name_H-M   'P 1'
#
loop_
_entity.id
_entity.type
_entity.pdbx_description
1 polymer ?
#
loop_
_entity_poly.entity_id
_entity_poly.type
_entity_poly.pdbx_seq_one_letter_code
_entity_poly.pdbx_strand_id
1 'polypeptide(L)'
;MLEKLCRFSITSLELKQILLFYNRTYSLINIDEQYKYIKQQLLRIMIQAAKHNDQDTENISAYFDLQRPNSGIIIPSIKHWSGSHITYYCWLRLNHELEPYLSDQRRQLYSFYSENGLGFEAFFNGNSTSLYLLVNDHKELTYVEIPECDLIDGCWHSLTIVYFQQKWTMCHLSIYIDGCLKKCIKDFKYPFMLEILSLGSIGSSSQRPSHSKLSSLNNTGKYKSILTNKMAQPLKRLFMMTPNQQMNKVNRAQQNVFTTTDLNCQDTLFGQSTSLHGQIAFVWLLSDALQEKNIKQLHALGADFYFSHSSLFQSSLFSSIIDAQRFNHLISDLFATKTIFAYHPLACKDASCVNISGKTQMNGWLNYGTCSHLHSYSKSLLSIGSIPALYLLFECFNEQEYQMNQTSLTVLSDVDSSPSETLLDSQCSDWTITNNLTTDNYLQLNPCATILNLIHCIFSSSKYNSLHIEQMCRDYNVQILQKYLNNIPFYFIDQEFLIAIQQIIDCLKLYKSISMVQTLINSFVQYLLLDFNLWKKAKLNVQLMHIEYLTKIIKDDRIYFRNKFGIQYFLDSIKQHFSSDDDIENKSKKIRSGIINIMNYYVQCDIKFDELNSILSFISALTTHDICVQEMLNFILMLLLEISTSSELTVTFLCEPNMAGGLYSLIVNKDLSITTKEKIFQIMKYLLISKHVPLQVKSLLRLENNIGYGGIISSFNSNELSVPIVSEILNLIIMSENTIAVKHVNVVLTLCSTGSLDVRYAAIRKLMTCFTAHNNTLETYSKCDGWHETLAHFLIQTRRRSLSIMKGDRFNKNHQ
;
A
#
# COMPACT_ATOMS: atom_id res chain seq x y z
N MET A 1 2.36 -21.96 -17.70
CA MET A 1 3.22 -22.83 -16.86
C MET A 1 4.20 -22.00 -16.04
N LEU A 2 5.04 -21.17 -16.66
CA LEU A 2 5.99 -20.29 -15.96
C LEU A 2 5.33 -19.41 -14.88
N GLU A 3 4.18 -18.82 -15.22
CA GLU A 3 3.35 -18.04 -14.29
C GLU A 3 2.94 -18.85 -13.04
N LYS A 4 2.67 -20.15 -13.18
CA LYS A 4 2.36 -21.01 -12.03
C LYS A 4 3.61 -21.34 -11.21
N LEU A 5 4.76 -21.52 -11.85
CA LEU A 5 6.01 -21.87 -11.18
C LEU A 5 6.60 -20.69 -10.39
N CYS A 6 6.59 -19.49 -10.97
CA CYS A 6 7.10 -18.27 -10.32
C CYS A 6 6.28 -17.84 -9.11
N ARG A 7 5.05 -18.34 -8.96
CA ARG A 7 4.25 -18.18 -7.73
C ARG A 7 4.87 -18.90 -6.53
N PHE A 8 5.55 -20.04 -6.78
CA PHE A 8 6.11 -20.88 -5.72
C PHE A 8 7.54 -20.51 -5.37
N SER A 9 8.39 -20.28 -6.37
CA SER A 9 9.77 -19.86 -6.13
C SER A 9 10.39 -19.16 -7.33
N ILE A 10 11.18 -18.13 -7.04
CA ILE A 10 12.05 -17.48 -8.02
C ILE A 10 13.37 -17.15 -7.35
N THR A 11 14.48 -17.67 -7.87
CA THR A 11 15.82 -17.42 -7.32
C THR A 11 16.33 -16.03 -7.69
N SER A 12 17.33 -15.54 -6.96
CA SER A 12 17.98 -14.26 -7.28
C SER A 12 18.70 -14.28 -8.63
N LEU A 13 19.21 -15.44 -9.06
CA LEU A 13 19.82 -15.61 -10.38
C LEU A 13 18.77 -15.49 -11.49
N GLU A 14 17.61 -16.15 -11.35
CA GLU A 14 16.51 -16.06 -12.32
C GLU A 14 15.93 -14.66 -12.39
N LEU A 15 15.72 -14.00 -11.25
CA LEU A 15 15.23 -12.62 -11.21
C LEU A 15 16.24 -11.66 -11.86
N LYS A 16 17.54 -11.84 -11.60
CA LYS A 16 18.60 -11.07 -12.27
C LYS A 16 18.62 -11.32 -13.79
N GLN A 17 18.38 -12.55 -14.24
CA GLN A 17 18.27 -12.86 -15.68
C GLN A 17 17.07 -12.19 -16.31
N ILE A 18 15.92 -12.15 -15.62
CA ILE A 18 14.72 -11.43 -16.08
C ILE A 18 15.04 -9.93 -16.22
N LEU A 19 15.66 -9.31 -15.21
CA LEU A 19 16.03 -7.88 -15.28
C LEU A 19 17.06 -7.61 -16.40
N LEU A 20 18.04 -8.49 -16.59
CA LEU A 20 19.02 -8.38 -17.68
C LEU A 20 18.38 -8.53 -19.07
N PHE A 21 17.29 -9.29 -19.18
CA PHE A 21 16.54 -9.44 -20.43
C PHE A 21 15.97 -8.09 -20.88
N TYR A 22 15.50 -7.25 -19.95
CA TYR A 22 15.06 -5.88 -20.28
C TYR A 22 16.22 -5.02 -20.78
N ASN A 23 17.37 -5.02 -20.07
CA ASN A 23 18.52 -4.17 -20.43
C ASN A 23 19.15 -4.51 -21.79
N ARG A 24 19.26 -5.80 -22.16
CA ARG A 24 19.90 -6.22 -23.42
C ARG A 24 19.15 -5.71 -24.66
N THR A 25 17.86 -5.43 -24.53
CA THR A 25 16.96 -5.11 -25.65
C THR A 25 16.89 -3.62 -26.01
N TYR A 26 17.43 -2.71 -25.18
CA TYR A 26 17.49 -1.28 -25.51
C TYR A 26 18.36 -0.99 -26.74
N SER A 27 19.28 -1.90 -27.10
CA SER A 27 20.26 -1.72 -28.18
C SER A 27 19.82 -2.23 -29.57
N LEU A 28 18.68 -2.91 -29.69
CA LEU A 28 18.24 -3.53 -30.94
C LEU A 28 16.98 -2.82 -31.47
N ILE A 29 17.20 -1.92 -32.43
CA ILE A 29 16.21 -0.98 -32.99
C ILE A 29 15.10 -1.66 -33.83
N ASN A 30 15.16 -2.97 -34.05
CA ASN A 30 14.11 -3.73 -34.73
C ASN A 30 13.55 -4.81 -33.79
N ILE A 31 12.43 -4.52 -33.14
CA ILE A 31 11.80 -5.42 -32.16
C ILE A 31 10.63 -6.14 -32.82
N ASP A 32 10.70 -7.47 -32.97
CA ASP A 32 9.56 -8.30 -33.39
C ASP A 32 8.41 -8.16 -32.39
N GLU A 33 7.16 -8.20 -32.86
CA GLU A 33 5.95 -8.12 -32.00
C GLU A 33 5.97 -9.15 -30.85
N GLN A 34 6.60 -10.31 -31.08
CA GLN A 34 6.79 -11.36 -30.09
C GLN A 34 7.57 -10.86 -28.86
N TYR A 35 8.58 -10.00 -29.03
CA TYR A 35 9.38 -9.48 -27.92
C TYR A 35 8.61 -8.47 -27.06
N LYS A 36 7.76 -7.65 -27.67
CA LYS A 36 6.89 -6.70 -26.95
C LYS A 36 5.95 -7.45 -26.01
N TYR A 37 5.35 -8.53 -26.51
CA TYR A 37 4.50 -9.42 -25.73
C TYR A 37 5.28 -10.08 -24.58
N ILE A 38 6.51 -10.56 -24.82
CA ILE A 38 7.34 -11.19 -23.78
C ILE A 38 7.64 -10.22 -22.63
N LYS A 39 8.00 -8.96 -22.90
CA LYS A 39 8.23 -7.95 -21.83
C LYS A 39 6.99 -7.80 -20.93
N GLN A 40 5.81 -7.69 -21.53
CA GLN A 40 4.58 -7.54 -20.73
C GLN A 40 4.26 -8.78 -19.92
N GLN A 41 4.45 -9.97 -20.48
CA GLN A 41 4.27 -11.22 -19.75
C GLN A 41 5.28 -11.35 -18.60
N LEU A 42 6.53 -10.93 -18.79
CA LEU A 42 7.53 -10.93 -17.73
C LEU A 42 7.15 -9.96 -16.59
N LEU A 43 6.64 -8.76 -16.89
CA LEU A 43 6.10 -7.85 -15.86
C LEU A 43 4.92 -8.50 -15.10
N ARG A 44 3.99 -9.15 -15.81
CA ARG A 44 2.87 -9.87 -15.20
C ARG A 44 3.35 -11.00 -14.29
N ILE A 45 4.32 -11.79 -14.74
CA ILE A 45 4.94 -12.86 -13.94
C ILE A 45 5.58 -12.29 -12.67
N MET A 46 6.30 -11.17 -12.77
CA MET A 46 6.91 -10.51 -11.59
C MET A 46 5.85 -9.98 -10.63
N ILE A 47 4.79 -9.34 -11.13
CA ILE A 47 3.66 -8.87 -10.30
C ILE A 47 3.02 -10.03 -9.57
N GLN A 48 2.82 -11.14 -10.26
CA GLN A 48 2.18 -12.31 -9.67
C GLN A 48 3.05 -13.02 -8.66
N ALA A 49 4.36 -13.07 -8.92
CA ALA A 49 5.35 -13.54 -7.95
C ALA A 49 5.43 -12.61 -6.73
N ALA A 50 5.24 -11.30 -6.90
CA ALA A 50 5.24 -10.31 -5.82
C ALA A 50 3.94 -10.29 -5.00
N LYS A 51 2.78 -10.50 -5.65
CA LYS A 51 1.45 -10.54 -5.02
C LYS A 51 1.20 -11.77 -4.16
N HIS A 52 1.94 -12.85 -4.39
CA HIS A 52 1.53 -14.15 -3.88
C HIS A 52 1.62 -14.20 -2.35
N ASN A 53 0.43 -14.20 -1.75
CA ASN A 53 0.10 -14.53 -0.37
C ASN A 53 -0.25 -16.03 -0.26
N ASP A 54 0.46 -16.93 -0.95
CA ASP A 54 0.27 -18.36 -0.69
C ASP A 54 0.80 -18.61 0.72
N GLN A 55 -0.08 -19.08 1.62
CA GLN A 55 0.25 -19.44 3.00
C GLN A 55 1.51 -20.35 3.04
N ASP A 56 1.62 -21.24 2.06
CA ASP A 56 2.76 -22.13 1.84
C ASP A 56 4.09 -21.37 1.66
N THR A 57 4.13 -20.33 0.83
CA THR A 57 5.37 -19.59 0.51
C THR A 57 5.68 -18.46 1.49
N GLU A 58 4.68 -17.97 2.22
CA GLU A 58 4.91 -17.02 3.30
C GLU A 58 5.55 -17.70 4.51
N ASN A 59 5.17 -18.94 4.84
CA ASN A 59 5.57 -19.58 6.09
C ASN A 59 6.64 -20.67 5.97
N ILE A 60 6.98 -21.09 4.74
CA ILE A 60 7.91 -22.20 4.49
C ILE A 60 9.03 -21.75 3.55
N SER A 61 10.26 -21.70 4.07
CA SER A 61 11.44 -21.29 3.30
C SER A 61 12.16 -22.45 2.60
N ALA A 62 11.95 -23.68 3.05
CA ALA A 62 12.56 -24.88 2.48
C ALA A 62 11.82 -26.14 2.97
N TYR A 63 12.03 -27.26 2.29
CA TYR A 63 11.48 -28.57 2.69
C TYR A 63 12.41 -29.73 2.33
N PHE A 64 12.29 -30.82 3.09
CA PHE A 64 12.78 -32.14 2.74
C PHE A 64 11.76 -32.82 1.82
N ASP A 65 12.19 -33.27 0.65
CA ASP A 65 11.37 -34.00 -0.31
C ASP A 65 11.65 -35.50 -0.19
N LEU A 66 10.64 -36.25 0.23
CA LEU A 66 10.73 -37.65 0.63
C LEU A 66 9.87 -38.54 -0.27
N GLN A 67 10.30 -38.68 -1.53
CA GLN A 67 9.53 -39.38 -2.57
C GLN A 67 9.96 -40.83 -2.81
N ARG A 68 11.16 -41.24 -2.39
CA ARG A 68 11.69 -42.60 -2.66
C ARG A 68 11.31 -43.55 -1.53
N PRO A 69 11.13 -44.87 -1.75
CA PRO A 69 10.62 -45.79 -0.72
C PRO A 69 11.37 -45.78 0.62
N ASN A 70 12.68 -45.52 0.61
CA ASN A 70 13.53 -45.45 1.80
C ASN A 70 14.04 -44.03 2.08
N SER A 71 13.41 -43.00 1.50
CA SER A 71 13.81 -41.62 1.75
C SER A 71 13.32 -41.17 3.12
N GLY A 72 14.17 -40.50 3.89
CA GLY A 72 13.81 -39.91 5.17
C GLY A 72 15.03 -39.54 6.00
N ILE A 73 14.82 -39.00 7.19
CA ILE A 73 15.88 -38.58 8.10
C ILE A 73 16.11 -39.70 9.10
N ILE A 74 17.29 -40.30 9.06
CA ILE A 74 17.76 -41.28 10.05
C ILE A 74 18.31 -40.50 11.25
N ILE A 75 17.96 -40.92 12.46
CA ILE A 75 18.30 -40.22 13.68
C ILE A 75 19.32 -41.06 14.47
N PRO A 76 20.35 -40.43 15.08
CA PRO A 76 21.26 -41.11 16.00
C PRO A 76 20.54 -41.71 17.20
N SER A 77 21.20 -42.67 17.86
CA SER A 77 20.66 -43.30 19.07
C SER A 77 20.33 -42.27 20.16
N ILE A 78 19.07 -42.23 20.62
CA ILE A 78 18.63 -41.36 21.70
C ILE A 78 18.97 -42.04 23.03
N LYS A 79 20.12 -41.66 23.62
CA LYS A 79 20.65 -42.30 24.83
C LYS A 79 20.05 -41.79 26.14
N HIS A 80 19.63 -40.52 26.17
CA HIS A 80 19.09 -39.88 27.37
C HIS A 80 17.80 -39.16 27.05
N TRP A 81 16.70 -39.64 27.62
CA TRP A 81 15.39 -39.02 27.50
C TRP A 81 15.12 -38.15 28.72
N SER A 82 15.19 -36.82 28.57
CA SER A 82 15.22 -35.86 29.69
C SER A 82 13.86 -35.47 30.30
N GLY A 83 12.79 -36.24 30.06
CA GLY A 83 11.45 -35.92 30.57
C GLY A 83 10.43 -37.05 30.51
N SER A 84 9.27 -36.87 31.14
CA SER A 84 8.19 -37.87 31.19
C SER A 84 7.22 -37.77 30.02
N HIS A 85 7.28 -36.70 29.23
CA HIS A 85 6.32 -36.43 28.16
C HIS A 85 7.02 -36.46 26.79
N ILE A 86 6.23 -36.61 25.73
CA ILE A 86 6.70 -36.55 24.35
C ILE A 86 5.81 -35.60 23.58
N THR A 87 6.40 -34.64 22.90
CA THR A 87 5.69 -33.89 21.86
C THR A 87 6.45 -34.03 20.54
N TYR A 88 5.79 -34.55 19.52
CA TYR A 88 6.25 -34.54 18.15
C TYR A 88 5.49 -33.44 17.40
N TYR A 89 6.22 -32.49 16.82
CA TYR A 89 5.68 -31.39 16.03
C TYR A 89 6.34 -31.39 14.65
N CYS A 90 5.54 -31.28 13.60
CA CYS A 90 6.08 -31.11 12.25
C CYS A 90 5.14 -30.33 11.34
N TRP A 91 5.72 -29.76 10.28
CA TRP A 91 4.99 -29.27 9.13
C TRP A 91 5.19 -30.24 7.97
N LEU A 92 4.10 -30.74 7.41
CA LEU A 92 4.13 -31.74 6.35
C LEU A 92 3.13 -31.42 5.25
N ARG A 93 3.41 -31.94 4.05
CA ARG A 93 2.52 -31.94 2.90
C ARG A 93 2.55 -33.31 2.26
N LEU A 94 1.41 -33.99 2.20
CA LEU A 94 1.29 -35.31 1.59
C LEU A 94 0.93 -35.18 0.10
N ASN A 95 1.44 -36.09 -0.73
CA ASN A 95 1.00 -36.16 -2.12
C ASN A 95 -0.49 -36.53 -2.19
N HIS A 96 -1.28 -35.76 -2.95
CA HIS A 96 -2.70 -35.98 -3.19
C HIS A 96 -2.96 -37.20 -4.09
N GLU A 97 -2.11 -37.40 -5.10
CA GLU A 97 -2.18 -38.56 -5.99
C GLU A 97 -1.11 -39.58 -5.61
N LEU A 98 -1.55 -40.80 -5.26
CA LEU A 98 -0.66 -41.92 -4.95
C LEU A 98 -0.66 -42.93 -6.09
N GLU A 99 0.51 -43.48 -6.39
CA GLU A 99 0.63 -44.56 -7.37
C GLU A 99 -0.12 -45.82 -6.88
N PRO A 100 -0.78 -46.59 -7.78
CA PRO A 100 -1.66 -47.69 -7.38
C PRO A 100 -1.00 -48.77 -6.51
N TYR A 101 0.32 -48.96 -6.62
CA TYR A 101 1.06 -49.93 -5.80
C TYR A 101 1.33 -49.47 -4.36
N LEU A 102 1.13 -48.18 -4.07
CA LEU A 102 1.25 -47.61 -2.73
C LEU A 102 -0.01 -47.86 -1.89
N SER A 103 -1.10 -48.34 -2.50
CA SER A 103 -2.38 -48.66 -1.86
C SER A 103 -2.22 -49.54 -0.61
N ASP A 104 -1.34 -50.53 -0.70
CA ASP A 104 -1.18 -51.60 0.29
C ASP A 104 0.05 -51.35 1.20
N GLN A 105 0.62 -50.15 1.14
CA GLN A 105 1.79 -49.75 1.93
C GLN A 105 1.43 -48.69 2.96
N ARG A 106 2.15 -48.71 4.08
CA ARG A 106 2.02 -47.68 5.13
C ARG A 106 3.14 -46.65 5.03
N ARG A 107 2.75 -45.40 4.81
CA ARG A 107 3.62 -44.23 4.62
C ARG A 107 4.05 -43.70 5.99
N GLN A 108 5.31 -43.92 6.33
CA GLN A 108 5.83 -43.65 7.67
C GLN A 108 6.03 -42.16 7.93
N LEU A 109 5.55 -41.66 9.06
CA LEU A 109 5.78 -40.30 9.57
C LEU A 109 6.99 -40.28 10.51
N TYR A 110 6.98 -41.13 11.53
CA TYR A 110 8.16 -41.37 12.38
C TYR A 110 8.14 -42.80 12.94
N SER A 111 9.32 -43.29 13.26
CA SER A 111 9.53 -44.58 13.90
C SER A 111 10.69 -44.46 14.89
N PHE A 112 10.44 -44.79 16.15
CA PHE A 112 11.42 -44.76 17.23
C PHE A 112 11.36 -46.06 18.02
N TYR A 113 12.36 -46.92 17.85
CA TYR A 113 12.44 -48.22 18.51
C TYR A 113 13.76 -48.41 19.25
N SER A 114 13.70 -49.14 20.38
CA SER A 114 14.86 -49.78 20.99
C SER A 114 15.22 -51.07 20.24
N GLU A 115 16.42 -51.59 20.47
CA GLU A 115 16.83 -52.89 19.90
C GLU A 115 15.92 -54.06 20.35
N ASN A 116 15.24 -53.89 21.49
CA ASN A 116 14.29 -54.86 22.04
C ASN A 116 12.88 -54.71 21.47
N GLY A 117 12.64 -53.75 20.56
CA GLY A 117 11.36 -53.53 19.89
C GLY A 117 10.38 -52.65 20.68
N LEU A 118 10.74 -52.10 21.84
CA LEU A 118 9.93 -51.12 22.56
C LEU A 118 9.99 -49.76 21.85
N GLY A 119 8.86 -49.09 21.66
CA GLY A 119 8.88 -47.83 20.93
C GLY A 119 7.53 -47.28 20.45
N PHE A 120 7.63 -46.27 19.59
CA PHE A 120 6.50 -45.58 18.99
C PHE A 120 6.63 -45.56 17.47
N GLU A 121 5.50 -45.66 16.78
CA GLU A 121 5.44 -45.57 15.32
C GLU A 121 4.18 -44.78 14.93
N ALA A 122 4.31 -43.91 13.93
CA ALA A 122 3.19 -43.16 13.36
C ALA A 122 3.24 -43.23 11.84
N PHE A 123 2.12 -43.54 11.19
CA PHE A 123 2.04 -43.66 9.74
C PHE A 123 0.64 -43.37 9.18
N PHE A 124 0.60 -43.09 7.88
CA PHE A 124 -0.62 -43.01 7.09
C PHE A 124 -0.80 -44.29 6.28
N ASN A 125 -2.03 -44.78 6.16
CA ASN A 125 -2.32 -45.94 5.32
C ASN A 125 -2.42 -45.50 3.85
N GLY A 126 -1.91 -46.29 2.90
CA GLY A 126 -1.88 -45.94 1.47
C GLY A 126 -3.26 -45.77 0.83
N ASN A 127 -4.26 -46.46 1.38
CA ASN A 127 -5.65 -46.45 0.91
C ASN A 127 -6.59 -45.48 1.63
N SER A 128 -6.18 -44.90 2.77
CA SER A 128 -7.05 -44.04 3.57
C SER A 128 -6.35 -42.78 4.06
N THR A 129 -7.14 -41.72 4.29
CA THR A 129 -6.69 -40.48 4.95
C THR A 129 -6.48 -40.66 6.47
N SER A 130 -6.40 -41.89 6.96
CA SER A 130 -6.31 -42.18 8.39
C SER A 130 -4.87 -42.11 8.90
N LEU A 131 -4.66 -41.42 10.02
CA LEU A 131 -3.40 -41.44 10.77
C LEU A 131 -3.45 -42.54 11.84
N TYR A 132 -2.45 -43.42 11.84
CA TYR A 132 -2.28 -44.45 12.86
C TYR A 132 -1.14 -44.10 13.81
N LEU A 133 -1.38 -44.26 15.11
CA LEU A 133 -0.38 -44.08 16.16
C LEU A 133 -0.25 -45.37 16.97
N LEU A 134 0.95 -45.93 16.97
CA LEU A 134 1.28 -47.21 17.57
C LEU A 134 2.26 -47.01 18.71
N VAL A 135 2.02 -47.76 19.78
CA VAL A 135 2.94 -47.96 20.88
C VAL A 135 3.19 -49.45 20.97
N ASN A 136 4.46 -49.83 20.85
CA ASN A 136 4.90 -51.18 21.10
C ASN A 136 5.56 -51.24 22.47
N ASP A 137 5.05 -52.13 23.31
CA ASP A 137 5.66 -52.49 24.59
C ASP A 137 6.10 -53.95 24.52
N HIS A 138 6.85 -54.43 25.51
CA HIS A 138 7.40 -55.80 25.55
C HIS A 138 6.36 -56.93 25.46
N LYS A 139 5.06 -56.62 25.64
CA LYS A 139 3.98 -57.61 25.77
C LYS A 139 2.96 -57.57 24.64
N GLU A 140 2.63 -56.38 24.15
CA GLU A 140 1.51 -56.20 23.23
C GLU A 140 1.72 -54.92 22.42
N LEU A 141 1.06 -54.88 21.26
CA LEU A 141 0.99 -53.71 20.42
C LEU A 141 -0.34 -53.00 20.63
N THR A 142 -0.28 -51.74 21.03
CA THR A 142 -1.45 -50.85 21.17
C THR A 142 -1.46 -49.81 20.06
N TYR A 143 -2.60 -49.62 19.40
CA TYR A 143 -2.72 -48.59 18.38
C TYR A 143 -4.03 -47.82 18.41
N VAL A 144 -4.00 -46.63 17.83
CA VAL A 144 -5.13 -45.73 17.65
C VAL A 144 -5.20 -45.34 16.18
N GLU A 145 -6.40 -45.41 15.62
CA GLU A 145 -6.71 -44.82 14.32
C GLU A 145 -7.43 -43.48 14.48
N ILE A 146 -6.99 -42.49 13.70
CA ILE A 146 -7.69 -41.23 13.51
C ILE A 146 -8.23 -41.25 12.08
N PRO A 147 -9.51 -41.56 11.86
CA PRO A 147 -10.11 -41.52 10.54
C PRO A 147 -10.21 -40.07 10.03
N GLU A 148 -10.17 -39.90 8.70
CA GLU A 148 -10.49 -38.63 8.02
C GLU A 148 -9.63 -37.42 8.48
N CYS A 149 -8.30 -37.53 8.35
CA CYS A 149 -7.41 -36.46 8.83
C CYS A 149 -7.34 -35.21 7.92
N ASP A 150 -8.01 -35.17 6.76
CA ASP A 150 -7.93 -34.11 5.73
C ASP A 150 -6.50 -33.75 5.23
N LEU A 151 -5.47 -34.49 5.64
CA LEU A 151 -4.05 -34.19 5.34
C LEU A 151 -3.60 -34.58 3.91
N ILE A 152 -4.45 -35.24 3.12
CA ILE A 152 -4.15 -35.72 1.76
C ILE A 152 -4.86 -34.83 0.73
N ASP A 153 -4.80 -33.51 0.93
CA ASP A 153 -5.34 -32.49 0.03
C ASP A 153 -4.23 -31.86 -0.84
N GLY A 154 -2.96 -32.20 -0.56
CA GLY A 154 -1.81 -31.58 -1.21
C GLY A 154 -1.49 -30.19 -0.66
N CYS A 155 -1.91 -29.84 0.55
CA CYS A 155 -1.58 -28.59 1.25
C CYS A 155 -0.56 -28.84 2.39
N TRP A 156 -0.01 -27.77 2.94
CA TRP A 156 0.82 -27.84 4.13
C TRP A 156 -0.01 -27.79 5.40
N HIS A 157 0.27 -28.72 6.31
CA HIS A 157 -0.39 -28.80 7.61
C HIS A 157 0.62 -28.86 8.74
N SER A 158 0.23 -28.29 9.89
CA SER A 158 0.95 -28.51 11.14
C SER A 158 0.35 -29.70 11.88
N LEU A 159 1.17 -30.71 12.18
CA LEU A 159 0.76 -31.88 12.93
C LEU A 159 1.50 -31.90 14.28
N THR A 160 0.75 -31.96 15.37
CA THR A 160 1.30 -32.09 16.73
C THR A 160 0.72 -33.31 17.42
N ILE A 161 1.57 -34.20 17.91
CA ILE A 161 1.20 -35.39 18.68
C ILE A 161 1.83 -35.27 20.06
N VAL A 162 0.99 -35.22 21.09
CA VAL A 162 1.41 -35.04 22.49
C VAL A 162 1.07 -36.28 23.30
N TYR A 163 2.09 -36.92 23.86
CA TYR A 163 1.99 -37.99 24.84
C TYR A 163 2.26 -37.41 26.23
N PHE A 164 1.19 -37.12 26.95
CA PHE A 164 1.26 -36.62 28.33
C PHE A 164 1.18 -37.80 29.31
N GLN A 165 2.34 -38.30 29.76
CA GLN A 165 2.39 -39.32 30.81
C GLN A 165 1.67 -38.89 32.09
N GLN A 166 0.73 -39.71 32.56
CA GLN A 166 0.03 -39.51 33.84
C GLN A 166 0.46 -40.50 34.92
N LYS A 167 0.73 -41.73 34.51
CA LYS A 167 1.18 -42.84 35.36
C LYS A 167 2.32 -43.55 34.62
N TRP A 168 3.04 -44.45 35.29
CA TRP A 168 4.21 -45.11 34.73
C TRP A 168 3.97 -45.78 33.36
N THR A 169 2.81 -46.42 33.16
CA THR A 169 2.47 -47.16 31.94
C THR A 169 1.34 -46.53 31.12
N MET A 170 0.83 -45.37 31.52
CA MET A 170 -0.34 -44.72 30.89
C MET A 170 -0.11 -43.24 30.63
N CYS A 171 -0.52 -42.79 29.44
CA CYS A 171 -0.49 -41.41 29.01
C CYS A 171 -1.86 -40.93 28.48
N HIS A 172 -2.01 -39.62 28.44
CA HIS A 172 -3.00 -38.93 27.63
C HIS A 172 -2.40 -38.62 26.27
N LEU A 173 -3.04 -39.15 25.22
CA LEU A 173 -2.65 -38.91 23.84
C LEU A 173 -3.55 -37.82 23.25
N SER A 174 -2.96 -36.69 22.85
CA SER A 174 -3.65 -35.59 22.19
C SER A 174 -3.04 -35.35 20.82
N ILE A 175 -3.87 -35.30 19.77
CA ILE A 175 -3.46 -35.01 18.40
C ILE A 175 -4.11 -33.70 17.94
N TYR A 176 -3.27 -32.81 17.42
CA TYR A 176 -3.66 -31.53 16.87
C TYR A 176 -3.26 -31.45 15.40
N ILE A 177 -4.17 -30.97 14.55
CA ILE A 177 -3.93 -30.63 13.15
C ILE A 177 -4.29 -29.15 13.00
N ASP A 178 -3.37 -28.36 12.43
CA ASP A 178 -3.55 -26.92 12.17
C ASP A 178 -3.94 -26.13 13.43
N GLY A 179 -3.28 -26.46 14.54
CA GLY A 179 -3.55 -25.89 15.86
C GLY A 179 -4.84 -26.38 16.54
N CYS A 180 -5.67 -27.16 15.86
CA CYS A 180 -6.96 -27.61 16.36
C CYS A 180 -6.90 -29.05 16.90
N LEU A 181 -7.47 -29.29 18.09
CA LEU A 181 -7.54 -30.63 18.69
C LEU A 181 -8.47 -31.52 17.86
N LYS A 182 -7.93 -32.60 17.27
CA LYS A 182 -8.71 -33.57 16.47
C LYS A 182 -9.09 -34.80 17.28
N LYS A 183 -8.19 -35.26 18.15
CA LYS A 183 -8.43 -36.46 18.98
C LYS A 183 -7.74 -36.34 20.33
N CYS A 184 -8.41 -36.79 21.38
CA CYS A 184 -7.85 -36.92 22.72
C CYS A 184 -8.27 -38.28 23.30
N ILE A 185 -7.30 -39.04 23.81
CA ILE A 185 -7.49 -40.38 24.35
C ILE A 185 -6.86 -40.43 25.73
N LYS A 186 -7.66 -40.87 26.71
CA LYS A 186 -7.23 -41.05 28.09
C LYS A 186 -6.78 -42.49 28.31
N ASP A 187 -5.87 -42.69 29.26
CA ASP A 187 -5.35 -44.01 29.63
C ASP A 187 -4.77 -44.81 28.45
N PHE A 188 -4.15 -44.13 27.48
CA PHE A 188 -3.43 -44.78 26.39
C PHE A 188 -2.09 -45.34 26.90
N LYS A 189 -1.60 -46.42 26.30
CA LYS A 189 -0.37 -47.06 26.78
C LYS A 189 0.85 -46.16 26.53
N TYR A 190 1.72 -46.07 27.52
CA TYR A 190 2.98 -45.34 27.44
C TYR A 190 4.14 -46.31 27.70
N PRO A 191 5.06 -46.50 26.75
CA PRO A 191 6.22 -47.36 26.94
C PRO A 191 7.17 -46.68 27.93
N PHE A 192 7.78 -47.47 28.82
CA PHE A 192 8.68 -46.93 29.83
C PHE A 192 10.05 -46.60 29.20
N MET A 193 10.32 -45.31 29.02
CA MET A 193 11.47 -44.77 28.26
C MET A 193 12.77 -44.73 29.07
N LEU A 194 13.22 -45.88 29.58
CA LEU A 194 14.58 -46.03 30.13
C LEU A 194 15.57 -46.65 29.13
N GLU A 195 15.06 -47.36 28.12
CA GLU A 195 15.89 -47.99 27.08
C GLU A 195 16.38 -46.96 26.06
N ILE A 196 17.58 -47.20 25.51
CA ILE A 196 18.13 -46.39 24.42
C ILE A 196 17.34 -46.67 23.15
N LEU A 197 16.78 -45.63 22.53
CA LEU A 197 16.16 -45.75 21.21
C LEU A 197 17.25 -45.67 20.15
N SER A 198 17.72 -46.81 19.67
CA SER A 198 18.81 -46.90 18.70
C SER A 198 18.33 -46.86 17.25
N LEU A 199 17.05 -47.16 16.99
CA LEU A 199 16.46 -47.24 15.65
C LEU A 199 15.44 -46.12 15.48
N GLY A 200 15.92 -44.94 15.10
CA GLY A 200 15.10 -43.73 14.93
C GLY A 200 15.07 -43.26 13.48
N SER A 201 13.89 -42.96 12.96
CA SER A 201 13.75 -42.32 11.64
C SER A 201 12.49 -41.45 11.53
N ILE A 202 12.57 -40.42 10.69
CA ILE A 202 11.45 -39.56 10.31
C ILE A 202 11.23 -39.71 8.80
N GLY A 203 9.99 -39.96 8.41
CA GLY A 203 9.58 -40.02 7.01
C GLY A 203 10.13 -41.21 6.22
N SER A 204 10.97 -42.06 6.82
CA SER A 204 11.58 -43.25 6.21
C SER A 204 10.82 -44.51 6.60
N SER A 205 10.97 -45.57 5.79
CA SER A 205 10.54 -46.92 6.14
C SER A 205 11.02 -47.33 7.55
N SER A 206 10.15 -48.00 8.29
CA SER A 206 10.34 -48.38 9.69
C SER A 206 11.58 -49.26 9.88
N GLN A 207 12.52 -48.82 10.71
CA GLN A 207 13.72 -49.58 11.07
C GLN A 207 13.42 -50.39 12.34
N ARG A 208 12.87 -51.60 12.19
CA ARG A 208 12.60 -52.49 13.32
C ARG A 208 13.73 -53.53 13.48
N PRO A 209 14.01 -53.99 14.70
CA PRO A 209 14.94 -55.09 14.90
C PRO A 209 14.41 -56.35 14.21
N SER A 210 15.20 -56.93 13.30
CA SER A 210 14.84 -58.17 12.62
C SER A 210 14.92 -59.33 13.63
N HIS A 211 13.78 -59.85 14.10
CA HIS A 211 13.76 -61.14 14.78
C HIS A 211 13.94 -62.28 13.77
N SER A 212 15.14 -62.42 13.21
CA SER A 212 15.50 -63.48 12.27
C SER A 212 16.09 -64.73 12.93
N LYS A 213 15.80 -64.98 14.22
CA LYS A 213 16.26 -66.21 14.91
C LYS A 213 15.27 -66.65 16.00
N LEU A 214 14.12 -67.21 15.62
CA LEU A 214 13.36 -68.19 16.43
C LEU A 214 12.12 -68.71 15.66
N SER A 215 12.34 -69.29 14.47
CA SER A 215 11.37 -70.18 13.82
C SER A 215 12.06 -71.10 12.79
N SER A 216 13.15 -71.74 13.22
CA SER A 216 13.74 -72.87 12.48
C SER A 216 13.86 -74.09 13.40
N LEU A 217 12.75 -74.53 13.99
CA LEU A 217 12.55 -75.91 14.38
C LEU A 217 11.06 -76.24 14.33
N ASN A 218 10.75 -77.27 13.55
CA ASN A 218 9.51 -78.06 13.54
C ASN A 218 8.29 -77.44 12.85
N ASN A 219 8.22 -77.58 11.52
CA ASN A 219 7.40 -78.65 10.95
C ASN A 219 7.50 -78.71 9.42
N THR A 220 8.03 -79.83 8.96
CA THR A 220 7.89 -80.33 7.60
C THR A 220 6.42 -80.57 7.26
N GLY A 221 5.87 -79.88 6.26
CA GLY A 221 4.46 -80.08 5.90
C GLY A 221 4.01 -79.35 4.64
N LYS A 222 4.49 -79.80 3.47
CA LYS A 222 3.81 -79.76 2.15
C LYS A 222 3.28 -78.40 1.65
N TYR A 223 4.07 -77.81 0.75
CA TYR A 223 3.55 -76.98 -0.34
C TYR A 223 2.52 -77.76 -1.17
N LYS A 224 1.29 -77.25 -1.26
CA LYS A 224 0.42 -77.45 -2.43
C LYS A 224 -0.27 -76.13 -2.76
N SER A 225 0.04 -75.66 -3.96
CA SER A 225 -0.60 -74.58 -4.69
C SER A 225 -2.10 -74.84 -4.89
N ILE A 226 -2.95 -73.89 -4.52
CA ILE A 226 -4.25 -73.69 -5.16
C ILE A 226 -4.46 -72.18 -5.32
N LEU A 227 -4.26 -71.69 -6.55
CA LEU A 227 -4.93 -70.49 -7.01
C LEU A 227 -6.43 -70.80 -7.08
N THR A 228 -7.27 -69.98 -6.44
CA THR A 228 -8.49 -69.38 -7.03
C THR A 228 -9.30 -68.59 -6.00
N ASN A 229 -9.65 -67.37 -6.39
CA ASN A 229 -10.88 -66.61 -6.10
C ASN A 229 -11.20 -66.09 -4.68
N LYS A 230 -11.21 -64.75 -4.61
CA LYS A 230 -12.30 -63.84 -4.19
C LYS A 230 -13.17 -64.23 -2.98
N MET A 231 -13.26 -63.24 -2.08
CA MET A 231 -14.25 -63.01 -1.01
C MET A 231 -14.14 -63.90 0.24
N ALA A 232 -13.66 -63.30 1.33
CA ALA A 232 -14.05 -63.66 2.68
C ALA A 232 -14.19 -62.38 3.52
N GLN A 233 -15.43 -61.94 3.70
CA GLN A 233 -15.80 -61.10 4.85
C GLN A 233 -15.70 -61.94 6.13
N PRO A 234 -15.32 -61.39 7.30
CA PRO A 234 -15.62 -62.04 8.56
C PRO A 234 -17.04 -61.66 8.99
N LEU A 235 -18.00 -62.52 8.67
CA LEU A 235 -19.34 -62.49 9.26
C LEU A 235 -19.27 -62.87 10.76
N LYS A 236 -19.92 -62.03 11.56
CA LYS A 236 -20.85 -62.39 12.66
C LYS A 236 -20.62 -63.75 13.33
N ARG A 237 -20.06 -63.74 14.55
CA ARG A 237 -20.40 -64.76 15.56
C ARG A 237 -20.16 -64.27 16.98
N LEU A 238 -21.19 -63.64 17.57
CA LEU A 238 -21.48 -63.66 19.02
C LEU A 238 -22.85 -63.01 19.29
N PHE A 239 -23.91 -63.66 18.78
CA PHE A 239 -25.26 -63.52 19.34
C PHE A 239 -25.77 -64.93 19.65
N MET A 240 -25.60 -65.34 20.90
CA MET A 240 -26.40 -66.36 21.57
C MET A 240 -26.94 -65.68 22.82
N MET A 241 -28.26 -65.66 22.96
CA MET A 241 -29.00 -64.85 23.92
C MET A 241 -28.93 -65.39 25.35
N THR A 242 -28.95 -64.48 26.32
CA THR A 242 -29.79 -64.61 27.52
C THR A 242 -30.50 -63.27 27.77
N PRO A 243 -31.85 -63.20 27.72
CA PRO A 243 -32.59 -62.00 28.04
C PRO A 243 -32.89 -61.97 29.54
N ASN A 244 -32.22 -61.10 30.30
CA ASN A 244 -32.74 -60.49 31.51
C ASN A 244 -31.67 -59.60 32.15
N GLN A 245 -31.77 -58.30 31.90
CA GLN A 245 -31.73 -57.23 32.90
C GLN A 245 -31.66 -55.88 32.17
N GLN A 246 -32.85 -55.31 31.97
CA GLN A 246 -33.00 -53.88 31.75
C GLN A 246 -32.58 -53.09 33.00
N MET A 247 -32.21 -51.84 32.74
CA MET A 247 -32.15 -50.72 33.70
C MET A 247 -30.95 -50.72 34.66
N ASN A 248 -29.84 -50.13 34.22
CA ASN A 248 -29.43 -48.79 34.68
C ASN A 248 -28.11 -48.34 34.02
N LYS A 249 -28.02 -47.04 33.72
CA LYS A 249 -26.91 -46.27 33.08
C LYS A 249 -26.95 -46.16 31.56
N VAL A 250 -27.94 -45.40 31.09
CA VAL A 250 -27.73 -44.49 29.96
C VAL A 250 -26.82 -43.34 30.44
N ASN A 251 -25.87 -42.94 29.59
CA ASN A 251 -24.87 -41.86 29.76
C ASN A 251 -23.56 -42.20 30.51
N ARG A 252 -22.61 -42.81 29.78
CA ARG A 252 -21.15 -42.50 29.75
C ARG A 252 -20.36 -43.71 29.20
N ALA A 253 -19.98 -43.67 27.92
CA ALA A 253 -18.75 -44.27 27.36
C ALA A 253 -18.86 -44.32 25.82
N GLN A 254 -18.36 -43.29 25.14
CA GLN A 254 -18.11 -43.35 23.69
C GLN A 254 -16.67 -42.89 23.34
N GLN A 255 -15.72 -42.90 24.27
CA GLN A 255 -14.47 -42.14 24.07
C GLN A 255 -13.13 -42.88 24.12
N ASN A 256 -13.04 -44.18 24.41
CA ASN A 256 -11.75 -44.88 24.38
C ASN A 256 -11.83 -46.09 23.45
N VAL A 257 -11.46 -45.92 22.18
CA VAL A 257 -11.29 -47.04 21.23
C VAL A 257 -9.85 -47.02 20.75
N PHE A 258 -8.99 -47.72 21.48
CA PHE A 258 -7.68 -48.17 21.02
C PHE A 258 -7.68 -49.70 21.04
N THR A 259 -6.93 -50.32 20.15
CA THR A 259 -6.95 -51.77 19.91
C THR A 259 -5.60 -52.37 20.28
N THR A 260 -5.66 -53.52 20.95
CA THR A 260 -4.48 -54.32 21.33
C THR A 260 -4.37 -55.54 20.40
N THR A 261 -3.16 -55.83 19.96
CA THR A 261 -2.86 -56.98 19.08
C THR A 261 -1.53 -57.61 19.45
N ASP A 262 -1.30 -58.83 18.97
CA ASP A 262 -0.05 -59.57 19.17
C ASP A 262 1.15 -58.89 18.49
N LEU A 263 2.34 -59.07 19.09
CA LEU A 263 3.60 -58.54 18.58
C LEU A 263 3.88 -59.06 17.15
N ASN A 264 4.56 -58.23 16.34
CA ASN A 264 5.02 -58.55 14.97
C ASN A 264 3.93 -58.74 13.89
N CYS A 265 2.66 -58.50 14.20
CA CYS A 265 1.57 -58.53 13.20
C CYS A 265 1.43 -57.23 12.38
N GLN A 266 2.31 -56.25 12.57
CA GLN A 266 2.21 -54.90 12.00
C GLN A 266 2.15 -54.91 10.46
N ASP A 267 3.07 -55.61 9.79
CA ASP A 267 3.12 -55.60 8.31
C ASP A 267 1.94 -56.37 7.70
N THR A 268 1.40 -57.35 8.42
CA THR A 268 0.20 -58.09 7.99
C THR A 268 -1.09 -57.31 8.22
N LEU A 269 -1.14 -56.47 9.27
CA LEU A 269 -2.32 -55.68 9.62
C LEU A 269 -2.40 -54.36 8.84
N PHE A 270 -1.25 -53.72 8.61
CA PHE A 270 -1.17 -52.35 8.09
C PHE A 270 -0.38 -52.24 6.79
N GLY A 271 0.13 -53.35 6.25
CA GLY A 271 0.96 -53.35 5.03
C GLY A 271 2.43 -53.05 5.30
N GLN A 272 3.25 -53.17 4.25
CA GLN A 272 4.69 -52.93 4.35
C GLN A 272 5.00 -51.44 4.53
N SER A 273 5.98 -51.13 5.38
CA SER A 273 6.38 -49.73 5.63
C SER A 273 7.18 -49.16 4.47
N THR A 274 6.79 -47.97 4.01
CA THR A 274 7.54 -47.16 3.05
C THR A 274 7.65 -45.72 3.53
N SER A 275 8.40 -44.90 2.79
CA SER A 275 8.58 -43.49 3.12
C SER A 275 7.27 -42.70 3.11
N LEU A 276 7.33 -41.47 3.62
CA LEU A 276 6.19 -40.56 3.70
C LEU A 276 5.55 -40.29 2.34
N HIS A 277 6.28 -40.34 1.21
CA HIS A 277 5.82 -39.90 -0.11
C HIS A 277 5.20 -38.49 -0.03
N GLY A 278 6.01 -37.53 0.42
CA GLY A 278 5.58 -36.19 0.71
C GLY A 278 6.74 -35.30 1.14
N GLN A 279 6.40 -34.11 1.62
CA GLN A 279 7.36 -33.06 1.96
C GLN A 279 7.27 -32.72 3.45
N ILE A 280 8.40 -32.39 4.05
CA ILE A 280 8.49 -31.97 5.46
C ILE A 280 9.27 -30.66 5.55
N ALA A 281 8.66 -29.61 6.07
CA ALA A 281 9.26 -28.28 6.21
C ALA A 281 9.98 -28.09 7.55
N PHE A 282 9.50 -28.73 8.61
CA PHE A 282 10.11 -28.63 9.94
C PHE A 282 9.76 -29.85 10.78
N VAL A 283 10.67 -30.30 11.64
CA VAL A 283 10.44 -31.38 12.61
C VAL A 283 11.05 -31.03 13.96
N TRP A 284 10.29 -31.24 15.03
CA TRP A 284 10.71 -30.97 16.39
C TRP A 284 10.19 -32.02 17.35
N LEU A 285 11.11 -32.64 18.09
CA LEU A 285 10.81 -33.62 19.13
C LEU A 285 11.22 -33.06 20.50
N LEU A 286 10.24 -32.95 21.41
CA LEU A 286 10.42 -32.46 22.77
C LEU A 286 10.20 -33.56 23.79
N SER A 287 10.95 -33.49 24.90
CA SER A 287 10.71 -34.29 26.11
C SER A 287 9.73 -33.63 27.09
N ASP A 288 8.83 -32.78 26.58
CA ASP A 288 7.83 -32.03 27.36
C ASP A 288 6.49 -32.01 26.61
N ALA A 289 5.40 -31.67 27.31
CA ALA A 289 4.05 -31.60 26.76
C ALA A 289 3.64 -30.17 26.42
N LEU A 290 3.43 -29.89 25.14
CA LEU A 290 2.90 -28.59 24.72
C LEU A 290 1.41 -28.45 25.05
N GLN A 291 1.03 -27.30 25.60
CA GLN A 291 -0.37 -26.96 25.85
C GLN A 291 -1.07 -26.49 24.58
N GLU A 292 -2.39 -26.69 24.49
CA GLU A 292 -3.21 -26.31 23.33
C GLU A 292 -3.02 -24.85 22.89
N LYS A 293 -2.89 -23.91 23.84
CA LYS A 293 -2.64 -22.50 23.54
C LYS A 293 -1.33 -22.29 22.78
N ASN A 294 -0.27 -22.96 23.22
CA ASN A 294 1.05 -22.86 22.61
C ASN A 294 1.06 -23.50 21.21
N ILE A 295 0.30 -24.60 21.02
CA ILE A 295 0.19 -25.30 19.73
C ILE A 295 -0.56 -24.43 18.71
N LYS A 296 -1.64 -23.75 19.11
CA LYS A 296 -2.35 -22.78 18.26
C LYS A 296 -1.44 -21.64 17.83
N GLN A 297 -0.61 -21.13 18.74
CA GLN A 297 0.36 -20.07 18.46
C GLN A 297 1.48 -20.56 17.53
N LEU A 298 2.00 -21.78 17.73
CA LEU A 298 2.99 -22.39 16.83
C LEU A 298 2.46 -22.55 15.40
N HIS A 299 1.25 -23.07 15.24
CA HIS A 299 0.63 -23.17 13.91
C HIS A 299 0.52 -21.80 13.24
N ALA A 300 0.07 -20.79 13.98
CA ALA A 300 -0.13 -19.46 13.42
C ALA A 300 1.18 -18.74 13.03
N LEU A 301 2.33 -19.15 13.58
CA LEU A 301 3.65 -18.65 13.21
C LEU A 301 4.27 -19.34 11.98
N GLY A 302 3.75 -20.48 11.54
CA GLY A 302 4.27 -21.20 10.38
C GLY A 302 5.46 -22.14 10.68
N ALA A 303 6.03 -22.75 9.63
CA ALA A 303 7.14 -23.69 9.77
C ALA A 303 8.49 -23.01 10.07
N ASP A 304 8.69 -21.80 9.55
CA ASP A 304 9.90 -20.99 9.74
C ASP A 304 9.92 -20.18 11.07
N PHE A 305 9.04 -20.48 12.04
CA PHE A 305 8.85 -19.68 13.27
C PHE A 305 10.14 -19.41 14.06
N TYR A 306 11.17 -20.25 13.90
CA TYR A 306 12.49 -20.06 14.51
C TYR A 306 13.28 -18.89 13.91
N PHE A 307 13.10 -18.59 12.61
CA PHE A 307 13.84 -17.54 11.90
C PHE A 307 13.08 -16.21 11.83
N SER A 308 11.80 -16.16 12.19
CA SER A 308 11.05 -14.92 12.29
C SER A 308 11.57 -14.09 13.47
N HIS A 309 12.49 -13.16 13.21
CA HIS A 309 13.00 -12.22 14.20
C HIS A 309 11.89 -11.30 14.76
N SER A 310 12.18 -10.75 15.95
CA SER A 310 11.38 -9.92 16.86
C SER A 310 10.50 -8.81 16.25
N SER A 311 10.65 -8.45 14.97
CA SER A 311 9.85 -7.42 14.29
C SER A 311 8.57 -7.96 13.62
N LEU A 312 8.43 -9.27 13.41
CA LEU A 312 7.26 -9.88 12.75
C LEU A 312 6.11 -10.25 13.73
N PHE A 313 6.32 -10.07 15.03
CA PHE A 313 5.35 -10.42 16.07
C PHE A 313 4.13 -9.49 16.15
N GLN A 314 4.01 -8.52 15.24
CA GLN A 314 2.84 -7.65 15.08
C GLN A 314 1.88 -8.16 13.99
N SER A 315 1.78 -9.47 13.79
CA SER A 315 0.56 -9.99 13.16
C SER A 315 -0.60 -9.86 14.15
N SER A 316 -1.82 -9.77 13.63
CA SER A 316 -3.10 -9.71 14.37
C SER A 316 -3.36 -10.90 15.31
N LEU A 317 -2.38 -11.77 15.53
CA LEU A 317 -2.46 -13.02 16.28
C LEU A 317 -2.21 -12.84 17.79
N PHE A 318 -1.48 -11.80 18.21
CA PHE A 318 -1.22 -11.53 19.62
C PHE A 318 -2.00 -10.31 20.11
N SER A 319 -2.73 -10.46 21.21
CA SER A 319 -3.48 -9.38 21.87
C SER A 319 -2.57 -8.25 22.39
N SER A 320 -1.30 -8.55 22.65
CA SER A 320 -0.31 -7.58 23.10
C SER A 320 1.12 -7.98 22.71
N ILE A 321 2.01 -6.98 22.58
CA ILE A 321 3.46 -7.17 22.35
C ILE A 321 4.10 -8.05 23.45
N ILE A 322 3.56 -7.95 24.67
CA ILE A 322 4.05 -8.69 25.85
C ILE A 322 3.79 -10.19 25.68
N ASP A 323 2.65 -10.58 25.12
CA ASP A 323 2.30 -11.99 24.93
C ASP A 323 3.21 -12.66 23.89
N ALA A 324 3.55 -11.94 22.82
CA ALA A 324 4.51 -12.42 21.82
C ALA A 324 5.93 -12.58 22.41
N GLN A 325 6.39 -11.62 23.21
CA GLN A 325 7.70 -11.71 23.89
C GLN A 325 7.76 -12.89 24.86
N ARG A 326 6.70 -13.13 25.63
CA ARG A 326 6.60 -14.29 26.54
C ARG A 326 6.65 -15.61 25.78
N PHE A 327 5.93 -15.70 24.66
CA PHE A 327 5.94 -16.88 23.82
C PHE A 327 7.34 -17.16 23.25
N ASN A 328 8.04 -16.13 22.78
CA ASN A 328 9.42 -16.28 22.30
C ASN A 328 10.38 -16.76 23.38
N HIS A 329 10.26 -16.23 24.59
CA HIS A 329 11.07 -16.70 25.71
C HIS A 329 10.77 -18.17 26.04
N LEU A 330 9.49 -18.57 26.00
CA LEU A 330 9.08 -19.96 26.21
C LEU A 330 9.67 -20.88 25.14
N ILE A 331 9.62 -20.49 23.87
CA ILE A 331 10.23 -21.27 22.78
C ILE A 331 11.74 -21.38 22.98
N SER A 332 12.43 -20.28 23.24
CA SER A 332 13.88 -20.29 23.50
C SER A 332 14.27 -21.22 24.64
N ASP A 333 13.50 -21.23 25.74
CA ASP A 333 13.73 -22.12 26.88
C ASP A 333 13.49 -23.59 26.50
N LEU A 334 12.41 -23.90 25.79
CA LEU A 334 12.14 -25.25 25.29
C LEU A 334 13.25 -25.78 24.36
N PHE A 335 13.80 -24.93 23.50
CA PHE A 335 14.95 -25.27 22.66
C PHE A 335 16.20 -25.58 23.49
N ALA A 336 16.48 -24.77 24.51
CA ALA A 336 17.65 -24.95 25.36
C ALA A 336 17.56 -26.19 26.27
N THR A 337 16.39 -26.44 26.88
CA THR A 337 16.27 -27.38 28.01
C THR A 337 15.53 -28.67 27.66
N LYS A 338 14.47 -28.61 26.85
CA LYS A 338 13.52 -29.74 26.63
C LYS A 338 13.57 -30.38 25.24
N THR A 339 14.30 -29.79 24.30
CA THR A 339 14.40 -30.33 22.94
C THR A 339 15.36 -31.50 22.87
N ILE A 340 14.91 -32.59 22.26
CA ILE A 340 15.73 -33.76 21.94
C ILE A 340 16.46 -33.49 20.62
N PHE A 341 15.71 -33.21 19.56
CA PHE A 341 16.23 -32.68 18.30
C PHE A 341 15.19 -31.79 17.62
N ALA A 342 15.67 -30.87 16.80
CA ALA A 342 14.88 -30.11 15.86
C ALA A 342 15.64 -30.03 14.53
N TYR A 343 14.98 -30.37 13.43
CA TYR A 343 15.56 -30.32 12.09
C TYR A 343 14.79 -29.35 11.23
N HIS A 344 15.54 -28.43 10.63
CA HIS A 344 15.05 -27.53 9.61
C HIS A 344 15.83 -27.78 8.32
N PRO A 345 15.20 -27.81 7.13
CA PRO A 345 15.87 -28.06 5.86
C PRO A 345 17.02 -27.09 5.57
N LEU A 346 16.87 -25.80 5.94
CA LEU A 346 17.96 -24.81 5.86
C LEU A 346 19.23 -25.17 6.66
N ALA A 347 19.12 -26.05 7.67
CA ALA A 347 20.25 -26.55 8.46
C ALA A 347 20.74 -27.93 7.98
N CYS A 348 20.38 -28.34 6.75
CA CYS A 348 20.87 -29.56 6.12
C CYS A 348 21.90 -29.22 5.02
N LYS A 349 23.04 -29.90 5.07
CA LYS A 349 24.09 -29.80 4.04
C LYS A 349 24.69 -31.18 3.81
N ASP A 350 24.86 -31.56 2.54
CA ASP A 350 25.49 -32.83 2.14
C ASP A 350 24.88 -34.05 2.86
N ALA A 351 23.54 -34.11 2.92
CA ALA A 351 22.74 -35.10 3.64
C ALA A 351 22.84 -35.08 5.18
N SER A 352 23.70 -34.27 5.79
CA SER A 352 23.75 -34.08 7.24
C SER A 352 22.73 -33.02 7.68
N CYS A 353 21.70 -33.42 8.44
CA CYS A 353 20.73 -32.54 9.06
C CYS A 353 21.22 -32.10 10.45
N VAL A 354 21.69 -30.87 10.58
CA VAL A 354 22.16 -30.34 11.87
C VAL A 354 21.00 -30.09 12.81
N ASN A 355 21.13 -30.53 14.06
CA ASN A 355 20.15 -30.23 15.10
C ASN A 355 20.27 -28.76 15.55
N ILE A 356 19.21 -27.98 15.33
CA ILE A 356 19.21 -26.54 15.64
C ILE A 356 19.05 -26.22 17.14
N SER A 357 18.80 -27.20 18.01
CA SER A 357 18.72 -26.98 19.48
C SER A 357 20.08 -26.81 20.18
N GLY A 358 21.17 -26.72 19.41
CA GLY A 358 22.54 -26.55 19.93
C GLY A 358 23.18 -27.84 20.46
N LYS A 359 22.42 -28.93 20.59
CA LYS A 359 22.93 -30.26 20.94
C LYS A 359 23.43 -31.00 19.70
N THR A 360 24.71 -30.81 19.35
CA THR A 360 25.35 -31.36 18.13
C THR A 360 25.40 -32.89 18.06
N GLN A 361 25.20 -33.58 19.20
CA GLN A 361 25.21 -35.05 19.27
C GLN A 361 23.99 -35.72 18.59
N MET A 362 22.96 -34.94 18.24
CA MET A 362 21.73 -35.41 17.63
C MET A 362 21.58 -34.95 16.17
N ASN A 363 22.67 -34.88 15.40
CA ASN A 363 22.58 -34.56 13.97
C ASN A 363 21.99 -35.74 13.19
N GLY A 364 20.96 -35.51 12.39
CA GLY A 364 20.30 -36.51 11.56
C GLY A 364 21.00 -36.72 10.22
N TRP A 365 20.65 -37.81 9.54
CA TRP A 365 21.16 -38.15 8.21
C TRP A 365 20.01 -38.32 7.22
N LEU A 366 19.91 -37.44 6.24
CA LEU A 366 18.93 -37.49 5.16
C LEU A 366 19.32 -38.58 4.16
N ASN A 367 18.64 -39.71 4.24
CA ASN A 367 18.83 -40.82 3.31
C ASN A 367 17.90 -40.65 2.10
N TYR A 368 18.43 -40.77 0.88
CA TYR A 368 17.70 -40.76 -0.40
C TYR A 368 16.65 -39.65 -0.63
N GLY A 369 16.61 -38.61 0.20
CA GLY A 369 15.76 -37.42 0.05
C GLY A 369 16.56 -36.21 -0.42
N THR A 370 15.85 -35.20 -0.92
CA THR A 370 16.45 -33.92 -1.35
C THR A 370 15.99 -32.77 -0.48
N CYS A 371 16.85 -31.77 -0.30
CA CYS A 371 16.48 -30.53 0.37
C CYS A 371 16.32 -29.43 -0.69
N SER A 372 15.12 -28.83 -0.76
CA SER A 372 14.78 -27.79 -1.73
C SER A 372 14.45 -26.49 -1.03
N HIS A 373 14.99 -25.39 -1.56
CA HIS A 373 14.81 -24.04 -1.03
C HIS A 373 13.74 -23.30 -1.83
N LEU A 374 12.75 -22.76 -1.12
CA LEU A 374 11.75 -21.85 -1.68
C LEU A 374 12.25 -20.41 -1.54
N HIS A 375 12.25 -19.70 -2.66
CA HIS A 375 12.69 -18.32 -2.74
C HIS A 375 11.49 -17.43 -3.07
N SER A 376 10.99 -16.68 -2.08
CA SER A 376 9.97 -15.67 -2.35
C SER A 376 10.55 -14.58 -3.24
N TYR A 377 9.69 -13.98 -4.07
CA TYR A 377 10.08 -12.86 -4.95
C TYR A 377 10.73 -11.72 -4.15
N SER A 378 10.12 -11.33 -3.03
CA SER A 378 10.63 -10.28 -2.13
C SER A 378 12.03 -10.59 -1.58
N LYS A 379 12.28 -11.82 -1.11
CA LYS A 379 13.60 -12.25 -0.64
C LYS A 379 14.64 -12.22 -1.76
N SER A 380 14.29 -12.71 -2.93
CA SER A 380 15.18 -12.69 -4.09
C SER A 380 15.50 -11.27 -4.55
N LEU A 381 14.51 -10.38 -4.53
CA LEU A 381 14.70 -8.97 -4.85
C LEU A 381 15.60 -8.27 -3.82
N LEU A 382 15.43 -8.54 -2.52
CA LEU A 382 16.31 -8.01 -1.46
C LEU A 382 17.79 -8.32 -1.73
N SER A 383 18.09 -9.54 -2.21
CA SER A 383 19.47 -9.96 -2.51
C SER A 383 20.12 -9.25 -3.71
N ILE A 384 19.32 -8.66 -4.60
CA ILE A 384 19.80 -7.97 -5.81
C ILE A 384 19.97 -6.46 -5.57
N GLY A 385 19.32 -5.92 -4.54
CA GLY A 385 19.30 -4.47 -4.26
C GLY A 385 17.91 -3.89 -4.02
N SER A 386 16.88 -4.74 -3.84
CA SER A 386 15.51 -4.35 -3.53
C SER A 386 14.80 -3.53 -4.62
N ILE A 387 13.82 -2.71 -4.25
CA ILE A 387 13.00 -1.88 -5.13
C ILE A 387 13.85 -1.01 -6.08
N PRO A 388 14.98 -0.41 -5.66
CA PRO A 388 15.86 0.33 -6.57
C PRO A 388 16.33 -0.45 -7.79
N ALA A 389 16.46 -1.78 -7.70
CA ALA A 389 16.82 -2.62 -8.84
C ALA A 389 15.78 -2.59 -9.97
N LEU A 390 14.54 -2.20 -9.66
CA LEU A 390 13.44 -2.10 -10.62
C LEU A 390 13.41 -0.77 -11.37
N TYR A 391 14.13 0.27 -10.93
CA TYR A 391 14.05 1.61 -11.55
C TYR A 391 14.50 1.62 -13.01
N LEU A 392 15.46 0.76 -13.35
CA LEU A 392 15.95 0.60 -14.73
C LEU A 392 14.84 0.18 -15.71
N LEU A 393 13.77 -0.45 -15.21
CA LEU A 393 12.65 -0.88 -16.04
C LEU A 393 11.88 0.32 -16.63
N PHE A 394 11.89 1.49 -15.99
CA PHE A 394 11.20 2.68 -16.52
C PHE A 394 11.76 3.17 -17.86
N GLU A 395 13.03 2.87 -18.17
CA GLU A 395 13.69 3.26 -19.42
C GLU A 395 13.53 2.20 -20.52
N CYS A 396 12.92 1.05 -20.22
CA CYS A 396 12.89 -0.10 -21.12
C CYS A 396 11.67 -0.15 -22.07
N PHE A 397 10.80 0.87 -22.02
CA PHE A 397 9.53 0.92 -22.77
C PHE A 397 9.43 2.13 -23.69
N ASN A 398 8.85 1.92 -24.88
CA ASN A 398 8.73 2.93 -25.94
C ASN A 398 7.26 3.27 -26.26
N GLU A 399 7.03 4.34 -27.00
CA GLU A 399 5.68 4.82 -27.37
C GLU A 399 4.83 3.77 -28.12
N GLN A 400 5.44 3.02 -29.04
CA GLN A 400 4.73 1.98 -29.79
C GLN A 400 4.20 0.86 -28.89
N GLU A 401 4.94 0.50 -27.83
CA GLU A 401 4.51 -0.51 -26.87
C GLU A 401 3.33 -0.01 -26.03
N TYR A 402 3.31 1.29 -25.70
CA TYR A 402 2.21 1.95 -25.02
C TYR A 402 0.92 1.99 -25.87
N GLN A 403 1.03 2.41 -27.14
CA GLN A 403 -0.13 2.52 -28.03
C GLN A 403 -0.76 1.16 -28.34
N MET A 404 0.05 0.11 -28.56
CA MET A 404 -0.45 -1.25 -28.76
C MET A 404 -1.32 -1.71 -27.57
N ASN A 405 -0.88 -1.43 -26.35
CA ASN A 405 -1.63 -1.81 -25.14
C ASN A 405 -2.98 -1.13 -25.03
N GLN A 406 -3.03 0.15 -25.42
CA GLN A 406 -4.29 0.89 -25.46
C GLN A 406 -5.25 0.32 -26.52
N THR A 407 -4.74 -0.08 -27.69
CA THR A 407 -5.58 -0.67 -28.76
C THR A 407 -6.09 -2.08 -28.44
N SER A 408 -5.36 -2.87 -27.66
CA SER A 408 -5.84 -4.20 -27.23
C SER A 408 -7.12 -4.14 -26.37
N LEU A 409 -7.41 -3.00 -25.73
CA LEU A 409 -8.68 -2.80 -25.02
C LEU A 409 -9.84 -2.43 -25.93
N THR A 410 -9.63 -1.64 -26.98
CA THR A 410 -10.72 -1.25 -27.89
C THR A 410 -11.31 -2.46 -28.60
N VAL A 411 -10.47 -3.46 -28.93
CA VAL A 411 -10.90 -4.73 -29.53
C VAL A 411 -11.63 -5.64 -28.53
N LEU A 412 -11.32 -5.55 -27.23
CA LEU A 412 -12.02 -6.31 -26.19
C LEU A 412 -13.34 -5.64 -25.76
N SER A 413 -13.43 -4.30 -25.81
CA SER A 413 -14.67 -3.56 -25.53
C SER A 413 -15.68 -3.61 -26.67
N ASP A 414 -15.23 -3.80 -27.92
CA ASP A 414 -16.13 -3.90 -29.09
C ASP A 414 -16.88 -5.24 -29.18
N VAL A 415 -16.49 -6.25 -28.40
CA VAL A 415 -17.20 -7.55 -28.34
C VAL A 415 -18.32 -7.54 -27.28
N ASP A 416 -18.28 -6.62 -26.32
CA ASP A 416 -19.33 -6.42 -25.31
C ASP A 416 -20.00 -5.04 -25.49
N SER A 417 -20.74 -4.88 -26.58
CA SER A 417 -21.45 -3.63 -26.88
C SER A 417 -22.69 -3.44 -25.99
N SER A 418 -22.63 -2.46 -25.09
CA SER A 418 -23.68 -1.43 -24.98
C SER A 418 -23.10 -0.11 -24.43
N PRO A 419 -23.42 1.07 -24.99
CA PRO A 419 -22.88 2.34 -24.52
C PRO A 419 -23.77 2.86 -23.40
N SER A 420 -23.36 2.69 -22.15
CA SER A 420 -23.91 3.48 -21.04
C SER A 420 -22.97 4.63 -20.74
N GLU A 421 -23.26 5.79 -21.32
CA GLU A 421 -22.76 7.10 -20.89
C GLU A 421 -23.26 7.42 -19.46
N THR A 422 -22.72 6.75 -18.44
CA THR A 422 -23.00 7.07 -17.03
C THR A 422 -21.81 6.71 -16.12
N LEU A 423 -20.59 7.15 -16.46
CA LEU A 423 -19.43 7.04 -15.56
C LEU A 423 -18.83 8.40 -15.15
N LEU A 424 -19.56 9.50 -15.37
CA LEU A 424 -19.11 10.85 -15.00
C LEU A 424 -19.89 11.51 -13.87
N ASP A 425 -20.96 10.88 -13.36
CA ASP A 425 -21.72 11.42 -12.22
C ASP A 425 -21.87 10.36 -11.12
N SER A 426 -20.86 10.25 -10.26
CA SER A 426 -21.11 9.87 -8.86
C SER A 426 -20.12 10.59 -7.95
N GLN A 427 -20.66 11.57 -7.25
CA GLN A 427 -20.01 12.26 -6.15
C GLN A 427 -19.63 11.24 -5.07
N CYS A 428 -18.36 11.24 -4.69
CA CYS A 428 -17.88 11.14 -3.32
C CYS A 428 -18.69 10.26 -2.34
N SER A 429 -18.45 8.94 -2.31
CA SER A 429 -18.36 8.12 -1.09
C SER A 429 -18.20 6.64 -1.46
N ASP A 430 -17.32 5.95 -0.72
CA ASP A 430 -17.21 4.48 -0.63
C ASP A 430 -16.58 3.72 -1.80
N TRP A 431 -15.24 3.78 -1.87
CA TRP A 431 -14.40 2.80 -2.56
C TRP A 431 -14.19 1.59 -1.64
N THR A 432 -15.23 0.80 -1.45
CA THR A 432 -15.07 -0.55 -0.89
C THR A 432 -14.48 -1.45 -1.97
N ILE A 433 -13.17 -1.66 -1.83
CA ILE A 433 -12.33 -2.62 -2.55
C ILE A 433 -13.09 -3.93 -2.74
N THR A 434 -13.63 -4.14 -3.93
CA THR A 434 -14.11 -5.45 -4.37
C THR A 434 -13.60 -5.70 -5.78
N ASN A 435 -12.81 -6.78 -5.89
CA ASN A 435 -12.15 -7.36 -7.07
C ASN A 435 -10.80 -6.74 -7.52
N ASN A 436 -9.71 -7.20 -6.89
CA ASN A 436 -8.33 -6.92 -7.31
C ASN A 436 -8.00 -7.34 -8.77
N LEU A 437 -8.78 -8.25 -9.36
CA LEU A 437 -8.54 -8.74 -10.73
C LEU A 437 -8.85 -7.70 -11.83
N THR A 438 -9.68 -6.67 -11.57
CA THR A 438 -10.08 -5.68 -12.58
C THR A 438 -9.14 -4.48 -12.63
N THR A 439 -8.68 -3.98 -11.48
CA THR A 439 -7.74 -2.86 -11.39
C THR A 439 -6.36 -3.23 -11.91
N ASP A 440 -5.90 -4.46 -11.67
CA ASP A 440 -4.61 -4.94 -12.16
C ASP A 440 -4.53 -5.07 -13.67
N ASN A 441 -5.62 -5.51 -14.31
CA ASN A 441 -5.70 -5.59 -15.77
C ASN A 441 -5.73 -4.19 -16.39
N TYR A 442 -6.32 -3.22 -15.68
CA TYR A 442 -6.36 -1.83 -16.09
C TYR A 442 -4.98 -1.14 -15.96
N LEU A 443 -4.24 -1.42 -14.88
CA LEU A 443 -2.88 -0.89 -14.70
C LEU A 443 -1.86 -1.46 -15.70
N GLN A 444 -2.12 -2.65 -16.25
CA GLN A 444 -1.24 -3.30 -17.23
C GLN A 444 -1.18 -2.59 -18.59
N LEU A 445 -2.10 -1.67 -18.85
CA LEU A 445 -2.11 -0.88 -20.08
C LEU A 445 -0.90 0.02 -20.17
N ASN A 446 -0.53 0.62 -19.05
CA ASN A 446 0.63 1.47 -18.94
C ASN A 446 1.78 0.69 -18.26
N PRO A 447 2.91 0.44 -18.96
CA PRO A 447 4.03 -0.29 -18.38
C PRO A 447 4.65 0.45 -17.18
N CYS A 448 4.67 1.79 -17.16
CA CYS A 448 5.15 2.55 -16.01
C CYS A 448 4.22 2.38 -14.79
N ALA A 449 2.90 2.41 -15.00
CA ALA A 449 1.93 2.10 -13.95
C ALA A 449 2.06 0.65 -13.46
N THR A 450 2.37 -0.28 -14.37
CA THR A 450 2.62 -1.70 -14.05
C THR A 450 3.85 -1.88 -13.17
N ILE A 451 4.95 -1.16 -13.44
CA ILE A 451 6.15 -1.17 -12.59
C ILE A 451 5.83 -0.57 -11.21
N LEU A 452 5.08 0.51 -11.15
CA LEU A 452 4.63 1.08 -9.87
C LEU A 452 3.71 0.12 -9.11
N ASN A 453 2.83 -0.60 -9.81
CA ASN A 453 1.99 -1.65 -9.21
C ASN A 453 2.85 -2.80 -8.68
N LEU A 454 3.92 -3.20 -9.38
CA LEU A 454 4.89 -4.17 -8.86
C LEU A 454 5.51 -3.68 -7.54
N ILE A 455 5.87 -2.40 -7.44
CA ILE A 455 6.35 -1.79 -6.19
C ILE A 455 5.28 -1.82 -5.10
N HIS A 456 4.03 -1.50 -5.42
CA HIS A 456 2.89 -1.64 -4.52
C HIS A 456 2.76 -3.09 -4.00
N CYS A 457 2.84 -4.08 -4.88
CA CYS A 457 2.75 -5.50 -4.50
C CYS A 457 3.87 -5.91 -3.55
N ILE A 458 5.09 -5.41 -3.76
CA ILE A 458 6.23 -5.66 -2.86
C ILE A 458 5.97 -5.09 -1.47
N PHE A 459 5.45 -3.86 -1.37
CA PHE A 459 5.09 -3.26 -0.08
C PHE A 459 3.91 -3.96 0.60
N SER A 460 2.96 -4.47 -0.19
CA SER A 460 1.82 -5.24 0.32
C SER A 460 2.23 -6.63 0.84
N SER A 461 3.42 -7.14 0.49
CA SER A 461 3.88 -8.48 0.90
C SER A 461 4.28 -8.52 2.38
N SER A 462 3.69 -9.44 3.15
CA SER A 462 3.70 -9.39 4.62
C SER A 462 5.06 -9.66 5.28
N LYS A 463 5.85 -10.60 4.75
CA LYS A 463 7.06 -11.14 5.43
C LYS A 463 8.30 -10.25 5.34
N TYR A 464 8.43 -9.44 4.28
CA TYR A 464 9.65 -8.67 4.00
C TYR A 464 9.42 -7.16 3.80
N ASN A 465 8.18 -6.67 3.96
CA ASN A 465 7.86 -5.25 3.77
C ASN A 465 8.72 -4.31 4.63
N SER A 466 8.98 -4.65 5.90
CA SER A 466 9.75 -3.81 6.83
C SER A 466 11.17 -3.56 6.33
N LEU A 467 11.83 -4.58 5.78
CA LEU A 467 13.16 -4.49 5.18
C LEU A 467 13.13 -3.65 3.89
N HIS A 468 12.10 -3.82 3.06
CA HIS A 468 11.90 -3.01 1.86
C HIS A 468 11.67 -1.53 2.19
N ILE A 469 10.85 -1.24 3.20
CA ILE A 469 10.59 0.12 3.71
C ILE A 469 11.88 0.73 4.25
N GLU A 470 12.64 -0.01 5.05
CA GLU A 470 13.93 0.44 5.59
C GLU A 470 14.92 0.79 4.48
N GLN A 471 15.04 -0.04 3.44
CA GLN A 471 15.90 0.26 2.30
C GLN A 471 15.41 1.46 1.48
N MET A 472 14.11 1.60 1.28
CA MET A 472 13.54 2.75 0.56
C MET A 472 13.74 4.07 1.31
N CYS A 473 13.77 4.05 2.64
CA CYS A 473 14.12 5.20 3.46
C CYS A 473 15.62 5.55 3.41
N ARG A 474 16.48 4.61 3.02
CA ARG A 474 17.93 4.82 2.89
C ARG A 474 18.33 5.36 1.51
N ASP A 475 19.54 5.91 1.44
CA ASP A 475 20.30 6.17 0.22
C ASP A 475 19.58 6.99 -0.88
N TYR A 476 18.68 7.89 -0.47
CA TYR A 476 17.92 8.76 -1.38
C TYR A 476 17.10 8.01 -2.44
N ASN A 477 16.67 6.78 -2.15
CA ASN A 477 16.01 5.90 -3.13
C ASN A 477 14.72 6.52 -3.72
N VAL A 478 13.94 7.25 -2.91
CA VAL A 478 12.73 7.93 -3.39
C VAL A 478 13.05 9.10 -4.33
N GLN A 479 14.14 9.83 -4.07
CA GLN A 479 14.63 10.91 -4.94
C GLN A 479 15.21 10.36 -6.24
N ILE A 480 15.87 9.21 -6.19
CA ILE A 480 16.34 8.50 -7.38
C ILE A 480 15.14 8.07 -8.22
N LEU A 481 14.10 7.49 -7.60
CA LEU A 481 12.84 7.15 -8.27
C LEU A 481 12.21 8.38 -8.94
N GLN A 482 12.13 9.52 -8.23
CA GLN A 482 11.67 10.79 -8.80
C GLN A 482 12.44 11.16 -10.06
N LYS A 483 13.78 11.03 -10.05
CA LYS A 483 14.62 11.35 -11.22
C LYS A 483 14.32 10.45 -12.42
N TYR A 484 14.13 9.15 -12.22
CA TYR A 484 13.71 8.24 -13.30
C TYR A 484 12.32 8.59 -13.83
N LEU A 485 11.37 8.87 -12.95
CA LEU A 485 10.02 9.27 -13.35
C LEU A 485 10.00 10.62 -14.09
N ASN A 486 10.87 11.57 -13.73
CA ASN A 486 11.01 12.81 -14.48
C ASN A 486 11.64 12.64 -15.86
N ASN A 487 12.24 11.50 -16.18
CA ASN A 487 12.76 11.21 -17.50
C ASN A 487 11.74 10.52 -18.40
N ILE A 488 10.62 10.01 -17.86
CA ILE A 488 9.64 9.31 -18.69
C ILE A 488 8.90 10.27 -19.64
N PRO A 489 8.58 9.81 -20.85
CA PRO A 489 7.73 10.51 -21.80
C PRO A 489 6.33 10.84 -21.26
N PHE A 490 5.75 11.95 -21.73
CA PHE A 490 4.47 12.48 -21.24
C PHE A 490 3.28 11.51 -21.43
N TYR A 491 3.32 10.66 -22.46
CA TYR A 491 2.25 9.71 -22.75
C TYR A 491 2.16 8.59 -21.68
N PHE A 492 3.22 8.31 -20.92
CA PHE A 492 3.15 7.37 -19.79
C PHE A 492 2.57 8.00 -18.51
N ILE A 493 2.27 9.30 -18.48
CA ILE A 493 1.75 9.99 -17.30
C ILE A 493 0.24 10.16 -17.48
N ASP A 494 -0.47 9.04 -17.37
CA ASP A 494 -1.91 8.89 -17.53
C ASP A 494 -2.61 8.61 -16.17
N GLN A 495 -3.89 8.24 -16.24
CA GLN A 495 -4.70 7.99 -15.05
C GLN A 495 -4.22 6.75 -14.30
N GLU A 496 -3.81 5.72 -15.02
CA GLU A 496 -3.27 4.45 -14.52
C GLU A 496 -1.99 4.71 -13.72
N PHE A 497 -1.11 5.57 -14.23
CA PHE A 497 0.10 6.00 -13.53
C PHE A 497 -0.20 6.67 -12.18
N LEU A 498 -1.18 7.60 -12.16
CA LEU A 498 -1.60 8.24 -10.92
C LEU A 498 -2.18 7.23 -9.92
N ILE A 499 -3.07 6.33 -10.37
CA ILE A 499 -3.69 5.30 -9.52
C ILE A 499 -2.61 4.41 -8.89
N ALA A 500 -1.56 4.02 -9.63
CA ALA A 500 -0.49 3.20 -9.09
C ALA A 500 0.28 3.92 -7.96
N ILE A 501 0.52 5.24 -8.07
CA ILE A 501 1.13 6.04 -6.99
C ILE A 501 0.19 6.11 -5.77
N GLN A 502 -1.11 6.30 -6.00
CA GLN A 502 -2.12 6.33 -4.92
C GLN A 502 -2.13 5.01 -4.15
N GLN A 503 -2.13 3.88 -4.87
CA GLN A 503 -2.11 2.55 -4.25
C GLN A 503 -0.87 2.30 -3.39
N ILE A 504 0.31 2.78 -3.79
CA ILE A 504 1.52 2.69 -2.96
C ILE A 504 1.33 3.46 -1.65
N ILE A 505 0.89 4.72 -1.73
CA ILE A 505 0.75 5.58 -0.55
C ILE A 505 -0.34 5.06 0.38
N ASP A 506 -1.49 4.68 -0.16
CA ASP A 506 -2.62 4.18 0.63
C ASP A 506 -2.31 2.80 1.26
N CYS A 507 -1.54 1.95 0.57
CA CYS A 507 -1.01 0.71 1.15
C CYS A 507 -0.09 0.99 2.34
N LEU A 508 0.83 1.94 2.22
CA LEU A 508 1.74 2.31 3.30
C LEU A 508 0.98 2.86 4.52
N LYS A 509 -0.12 3.59 4.33
CA LYS A 509 -0.97 4.10 5.43
C LYS A 509 -1.55 2.98 6.32
N LEU A 510 -1.63 1.73 5.83
CA LEU A 510 -2.09 0.58 6.62
C LEU A 510 -1.08 0.16 7.70
N TYR A 511 0.23 0.40 7.48
CA TYR A 511 1.31 -0.07 8.35
C TYR A 511 1.73 0.97 9.40
N LYS A 512 0.77 1.46 10.20
CA LYS A 512 1.01 2.49 11.23
C LYS A 512 2.00 2.08 12.33
N SER A 513 2.26 0.78 12.50
CA SER A 513 3.11 0.26 13.57
C SER A 513 4.62 0.38 13.29
N ILE A 514 5.00 0.61 12.03
CA ILE A 514 6.40 0.72 11.62
C ILE A 514 6.83 2.20 11.69
N SER A 515 7.77 2.52 12.57
CA SER A 515 8.20 3.90 12.85
C SER A 515 8.67 4.69 11.61
N MET A 516 9.24 4.02 10.61
CA MET A 516 9.76 4.65 9.40
C MET A 516 8.74 4.84 8.28
N VAL A 517 7.55 4.25 8.38
CA VAL A 517 6.52 4.34 7.32
C VAL A 517 6.05 5.77 7.11
N GLN A 518 5.85 6.54 8.19
CA GLN A 518 5.44 7.93 8.05
C GLN A 518 6.50 8.77 7.32
N THR A 519 7.78 8.52 7.59
CA THR A 519 8.89 9.17 6.88
C THR A 519 8.88 8.81 5.39
N LEU A 520 8.64 7.55 5.06
CA LEU A 520 8.53 7.09 3.68
C LEU A 520 7.34 7.73 2.96
N ILE A 521 6.15 7.73 3.56
CA ILE A 521 4.96 8.40 3.01
C ILE A 521 5.26 9.87 2.74
N ASN A 522 5.84 10.57 3.73
CA ASN A 522 6.20 11.98 3.59
C ASN A 522 7.21 12.22 2.46
N SER A 523 8.12 11.28 2.21
CA SER A 523 9.07 11.35 1.09
C SER A 523 8.39 11.11 -0.26
N PHE A 524 7.45 10.16 -0.36
CA PHE A 524 6.66 9.96 -1.58
C PHE A 524 5.79 11.18 -1.90
N VAL A 525 5.15 11.78 -0.90
CA VAL A 525 4.38 13.01 -1.09
C VAL A 525 5.30 14.16 -1.55
N GLN A 526 6.45 14.32 -0.90
CA GLN A 526 7.41 15.39 -1.23
C GLN A 526 8.00 15.26 -2.64
N TYR A 527 8.47 14.07 -3.01
CA TYR A 527 9.28 13.89 -4.22
C TYR A 527 8.48 13.37 -5.41
N LEU A 528 7.29 12.79 -5.22
CA LEU A 528 6.43 12.37 -6.34
C LEU A 528 5.21 13.28 -6.50
N LEU A 529 4.40 13.45 -5.44
CA LEU A 529 3.15 14.20 -5.59
C LEU A 529 3.35 15.70 -5.67
N LEU A 530 4.27 16.27 -4.88
CA LEU A 530 4.54 17.71 -4.92
C LEU A 530 5.46 18.10 -6.08
N ASP A 531 6.01 17.16 -6.84
CA ASP A 531 6.83 17.45 -8.02
C ASP A 531 5.99 17.87 -9.23
N PHE A 532 5.62 19.15 -9.28
CA PHE A 532 4.84 19.70 -10.38
C PHE A 532 5.56 19.64 -11.74
N ASN A 533 6.88 19.39 -11.81
CA ASN A 533 7.57 19.15 -13.09
C ASN A 533 7.08 17.86 -13.75
N LEU A 534 6.88 16.80 -12.96
CA LEU A 534 6.35 15.52 -13.42
C LEU A 534 4.92 15.73 -13.93
N TRP A 535 4.07 16.31 -13.09
CA TRP A 535 2.63 16.43 -13.36
C TRP A 535 2.30 17.42 -14.48
N LYS A 536 3.12 18.45 -14.71
CA LYS A 536 2.95 19.38 -15.85
C LYS A 536 2.93 18.67 -17.20
N LYS A 537 3.59 17.52 -17.33
CA LYS A 537 3.61 16.73 -18.57
C LYS A 537 2.29 16.00 -18.84
N ALA A 538 1.51 15.71 -17.80
CA ALA A 538 0.28 14.91 -17.90
C ALA A 538 -0.85 15.65 -18.66
N LYS A 539 -1.87 14.91 -19.08
CA LYS A 539 -3.11 15.50 -19.61
C LYS A 539 -3.88 16.24 -18.51
N LEU A 540 -4.66 17.27 -18.87
CA LEU A 540 -5.39 18.11 -17.91
C LEU A 540 -6.26 17.29 -16.93
N ASN A 541 -7.00 16.29 -17.41
CA ASN A 541 -7.83 15.46 -16.52
C ASN A 541 -7.00 14.81 -15.40
N VAL A 542 -5.83 14.28 -15.75
CA VAL A 542 -4.91 13.63 -14.80
C VAL A 542 -4.32 14.66 -13.83
N GLN A 543 -4.01 15.88 -14.30
CA GLN A 543 -3.53 16.96 -13.43
C GLN A 543 -4.59 17.39 -12.40
N LEU A 544 -5.86 17.45 -12.79
CA LEU A 544 -6.95 17.76 -11.87
C LEU A 544 -7.15 16.64 -10.85
N MET A 545 -7.18 15.38 -11.30
CA MET A 545 -7.24 14.20 -10.41
C MET A 545 -6.06 14.16 -9.42
N HIS A 546 -4.87 14.54 -9.87
CA HIS A 546 -3.68 14.66 -9.03
C HIS A 546 -3.85 15.72 -7.95
N ILE A 547 -4.32 16.93 -8.31
CA ILE A 547 -4.55 18.02 -7.34
C ILE A 547 -5.63 17.63 -6.32
N GLU A 548 -6.69 16.95 -6.75
CA GLU A 548 -7.74 16.46 -5.86
C GLU A 548 -7.18 15.45 -4.84
N TYR A 549 -6.37 14.50 -5.30
CA TYR A 549 -5.72 13.53 -4.40
C TYR A 549 -4.71 14.20 -3.46
N LEU A 550 -3.90 15.13 -3.95
CA LEU A 550 -2.98 15.92 -3.13
C LEU A 550 -3.74 16.71 -2.05
N THR A 551 -4.89 17.30 -2.41
CA THR A 551 -5.76 18.00 -1.47
C THR A 551 -6.28 17.05 -0.38
N LYS A 552 -6.65 15.82 -0.73
CA LYS A 552 -7.07 14.79 0.23
C LYS A 552 -5.95 14.46 1.23
N ILE A 553 -4.72 14.21 0.76
CA ILE A 553 -3.57 13.93 1.64
C ILE A 553 -3.26 15.12 2.56
N ILE A 554 -3.28 16.34 2.01
CA ILE A 554 -2.97 17.54 2.79
C ILE A 554 -4.04 17.78 3.87
N LYS A 555 -5.30 17.43 3.60
CA LYS A 555 -6.38 17.50 4.59
C LYS A 555 -6.18 16.53 5.75
N ASP A 556 -5.58 15.36 5.52
CA ASP A 556 -5.30 14.38 6.57
C ASP A 556 -4.36 14.97 7.65
N ASP A 557 -3.33 15.74 7.27
CA ASP A 557 -2.29 16.29 8.19
C ASP A 557 -1.92 17.77 7.90
N ARG A 558 -2.91 18.68 7.90
CA ARG A 558 -2.74 20.10 7.54
C ARG A 558 -1.56 20.79 8.22
N ILE A 559 -1.38 20.59 9.52
CA ILE A 559 -0.35 21.29 10.32
C ILE A 559 1.06 20.90 9.85
N TYR A 560 1.29 19.61 9.59
CA TYR A 560 2.58 19.12 9.11
C TYR A 560 2.93 19.74 7.75
N PHE A 561 2.02 19.67 6.78
CA PHE A 561 2.28 20.17 5.43
C PHE A 561 2.42 21.70 5.39
N ARG A 562 1.60 22.43 6.16
CA ARG A 562 1.72 23.90 6.28
C ARG A 562 3.08 24.31 6.86
N ASN A 563 3.59 23.60 7.87
CA ASN A 563 4.89 23.92 8.47
C ASN A 563 6.08 23.50 7.59
N LYS A 564 5.95 22.42 6.81
CA LYS A 564 7.05 21.88 5.99
C LYS A 564 7.20 22.57 4.63
N PHE A 565 6.10 22.85 3.94
CA PHE A 565 6.11 23.43 2.59
C PHE A 565 5.64 24.89 2.55
N GLY A 566 4.66 25.24 3.38
CA GLY A 566 4.07 26.58 3.41
C GLY A 566 3.36 26.97 2.11
N ILE A 567 2.89 28.22 2.05
CA ILE A 567 2.20 28.77 0.87
C ILE A 567 3.21 29.13 -0.23
N GLN A 568 4.42 29.58 0.13
CA GLN A 568 5.46 29.98 -0.80
C GLN A 568 5.79 28.90 -1.84
N TYR A 569 5.86 27.64 -1.41
CA TYR A 569 6.11 26.51 -2.33
C TYR A 569 5.07 26.43 -3.47
N PHE A 570 3.79 26.61 -3.13
CA PHE A 570 2.71 26.55 -4.11
C PHE A 570 2.70 27.78 -5.02
N LEU A 571 3.01 28.96 -4.48
CA LEU A 571 3.19 30.17 -5.28
C LEU A 571 4.33 30.00 -6.29
N ASP A 572 5.49 29.50 -5.85
CA ASP A 572 6.63 29.25 -6.73
C ASP A 572 6.30 28.18 -7.79
N SER A 573 5.52 27.16 -7.42
CA SER A 573 5.03 26.14 -8.37
C SER A 573 4.11 26.74 -9.44
N ILE A 574 3.19 27.65 -9.07
CA ILE A 574 2.37 28.40 -10.03
C ILE A 574 3.26 29.28 -10.93
N LYS A 575 4.25 29.98 -10.32
CA LYS A 575 5.18 30.83 -11.05
C LYS A 575 5.94 30.06 -12.13
N GLN A 576 6.49 28.92 -11.76
CA GLN A 576 7.38 28.12 -12.59
C GLN A 576 6.63 27.33 -13.67
N HIS A 577 5.43 26.83 -13.36
CA HIS A 577 4.75 25.85 -14.21
C HIS A 577 3.48 26.36 -14.90
N PHE A 578 2.73 27.29 -14.28
CA PHE A 578 1.35 27.62 -14.64
C PHE A 578 1.07 29.14 -14.77
N SER A 579 2.11 29.94 -15.05
CA SER A 579 1.96 31.40 -15.19
C SER A 579 1.50 31.86 -16.58
N SER A 580 1.77 31.08 -17.64
CA SER A 580 1.32 31.44 -18.99
C SER A 580 -0.21 31.34 -19.12
N ASP A 581 -0.77 32.30 -19.85
CA ASP A 581 -2.20 32.36 -20.17
C ASP A 581 -2.50 31.84 -21.59
N ASP A 582 -1.50 31.31 -22.32
CA ASP A 582 -1.60 30.89 -23.73
C ASP A 582 -2.35 29.56 -23.97
N ASP A 583 -2.97 29.00 -22.93
CA ASP A 583 -3.67 27.71 -23.03
C ASP A 583 -5.06 27.87 -23.66
N ILE A 584 -5.23 27.31 -24.86
CA ILE A 584 -6.46 27.28 -25.68
C ILE A 584 -7.74 26.89 -24.91
N GLU A 585 -7.62 26.21 -23.76
CA GLU A 585 -8.74 25.68 -22.96
C GLU A 585 -8.79 26.18 -21.49
N ASN A 586 -8.11 27.28 -21.13
CA ASN A 586 -8.02 27.74 -19.73
C ASN A 586 -7.46 26.65 -18.79
N LYS A 587 -6.53 25.82 -19.30
CA LYS A 587 -5.98 24.67 -18.58
C LYS A 587 -5.28 25.11 -17.30
N SER A 588 -4.31 26.00 -17.45
CA SER A 588 -3.57 26.59 -16.33
C SER A 588 -4.49 27.23 -15.29
N LYS A 589 -5.57 27.90 -15.70
CA LYS A 589 -6.54 28.51 -14.78
C LYS A 589 -7.23 27.50 -13.85
N LYS A 590 -7.69 26.35 -14.35
CA LYS A 590 -8.32 25.31 -13.52
C LYS A 590 -7.33 24.74 -12.49
N ILE A 591 -6.10 24.51 -12.93
CA ILE A 591 -5.00 24.00 -12.09
C ILE A 591 -4.62 25.02 -11.02
N ARG A 592 -4.41 26.29 -11.40
CA ARG A 592 -4.16 27.40 -10.47
C ARG A 592 -5.27 27.49 -9.42
N SER A 593 -6.54 27.42 -9.83
CA SER A 593 -7.67 27.41 -8.88
C SER A 593 -7.59 26.24 -7.89
N GLY A 594 -7.22 25.05 -8.35
CA GLY A 594 -7.02 23.89 -7.47
C GLY A 594 -5.88 24.09 -6.47
N ILE A 595 -4.75 24.65 -6.90
CA ILE A 595 -3.61 24.98 -6.03
C ILE A 595 -3.97 26.10 -5.05
N ILE A 596 -4.70 27.13 -5.49
CA ILE A 596 -5.21 28.21 -4.64
C ILE A 596 -6.15 27.66 -3.57
N ASN A 597 -6.97 26.65 -3.90
CA ASN A 597 -7.82 25.98 -2.90
C ASN A 597 -6.98 25.27 -1.84
N ILE A 598 -5.86 24.62 -2.20
CA ILE A 598 -4.91 24.04 -1.23
C ILE A 598 -4.35 25.13 -0.32
N MET A 599 -3.92 26.27 -0.89
CA MET A 599 -3.44 27.41 -0.10
C MET A 599 -4.53 27.97 0.81
N ASN A 600 -5.79 28.06 0.34
CA ASN A 600 -6.92 28.49 1.16
C ASN A 600 -7.07 27.57 2.39
N TYR A 601 -6.98 26.25 2.21
CA TYR A 601 -7.02 25.32 3.33
C TYR A 601 -5.92 25.57 4.38
N TYR A 602 -4.77 26.17 4.02
CA TYR A 602 -3.74 26.54 5.01
C TYR A 602 -4.10 27.76 5.84
N VAL A 603 -4.71 28.79 5.24
CA VAL A 603 -4.92 30.10 5.88
C VAL A 603 -6.34 30.38 6.33
N GLN A 604 -7.32 29.58 5.91
CA GLN A 604 -8.74 29.86 6.16
C GLN A 604 -9.05 30.11 7.64
N CYS A 605 -8.47 29.34 8.55
CA CYS A 605 -8.69 29.51 10.00
C CYS A 605 -7.74 30.52 10.65
N ASP A 606 -6.51 30.64 10.15
CA ASP A 606 -5.44 31.41 10.76
C ASP A 606 -4.37 31.71 9.72
N ILE A 607 -4.05 32.97 9.49
CA ILE A 607 -3.05 33.43 8.52
C ILE A 607 -1.85 34.03 9.25
N LYS A 608 -0.63 33.75 8.77
CA LYS A 608 0.60 34.38 9.27
C LYS A 608 0.97 35.58 8.40
N PHE A 609 1.64 36.57 9.00
CA PHE A 609 2.12 37.75 8.28
C PHE A 609 3.01 37.37 7.07
N ASP A 610 3.95 36.44 7.26
CA ASP A 610 4.85 35.97 6.20
C ASP A 610 4.10 35.34 5.02
N GLU A 611 3.00 34.64 5.28
CA GLU A 611 2.17 34.00 4.25
C GLU A 611 1.44 35.05 3.41
N LEU A 612 0.87 36.09 4.05
CA LEU A 612 0.23 37.19 3.34
C LEU A 612 1.24 38.02 2.52
N ASN A 613 2.40 38.28 3.09
CA ASN A 613 3.50 38.97 2.40
C ASN A 613 4.02 38.17 1.20
N SER A 614 4.10 36.84 1.32
CA SER A 614 4.41 35.93 0.22
C SER A 614 3.40 36.05 -0.93
N ILE A 615 2.09 36.13 -0.61
CA ILE A 615 1.03 36.31 -1.62
C ILE A 615 1.17 37.68 -2.33
N LEU A 616 1.42 38.76 -1.59
CA LEU A 616 1.52 40.10 -2.17
C LEU A 616 2.81 40.29 -2.99
N SER A 617 3.94 39.74 -2.52
CA SER A 617 5.19 39.73 -3.28
C SER A 617 5.09 38.89 -4.56
N PHE A 618 4.31 37.80 -4.52
CA PHE A 618 4.00 37.02 -5.71
C PHE A 618 3.16 37.82 -6.72
N ILE A 619 2.13 38.55 -6.26
CA ILE A 619 1.31 39.42 -7.12
C ILE A 619 2.18 40.50 -7.79
N SER A 620 3.07 41.17 -7.04
CA SER A 620 3.92 42.22 -7.61
C SER A 620 4.92 41.67 -8.62
N ALA A 621 5.40 40.43 -8.44
CA ALA A 621 6.31 39.77 -9.37
C ALA A 621 5.65 39.30 -10.68
N LEU A 622 4.31 39.12 -10.71
CA LEU A 622 3.56 38.58 -11.85
C LEU A 622 2.69 39.60 -12.58
N THR A 623 3.02 40.89 -12.47
CA THR A 623 2.22 41.97 -13.07
C THR A 623 2.04 41.89 -14.59
N THR A 624 2.82 41.07 -15.30
CA THR A 624 2.66 40.77 -16.73
C THR A 624 1.57 39.73 -17.03
N HIS A 625 1.15 38.95 -16.03
CA HIS A 625 0.16 37.86 -16.15
C HIS A 625 -1.14 38.25 -15.43
N ASP A 626 -1.95 39.07 -16.10
CA ASP A 626 -3.12 39.72 -15.51
C ASP A 626 -4.15 38.72 -14.93
N ILE A 627 -4.38 37.59 -15.59
CA ILE A 627 -5.36 36.58 -15.12
C ILE A 627 -4.88 35.94 -13.80
N CYS A 628 -3.59 35.62 -13.69
CA CYS A 628 -3.02 35.06 -12.47
C CYS A 628 -3.10 36.05 -11.30
N VAL A 629 -2.76 37.32 -11.56
CA VAL A 629 -2.89 38.40 -10.56
C VAL A 629 -4.35 38.54 -10.13
N GLN A 630 -5.28 38.50 -11.08
CA GLN A 630 -6.70 38.60 -10.83
C GLN A 630 -7.24 37.45 -9.95
N GLU A 631 -6.74 36.22 -10.11
CA GLU A 631 -7.07 35.07 -9.27
C GLU A 631 -6.53 35.21 -7.85
N MET A 632 -5.31 35.71 -7.69
CA MET A 632 -4.70 35.95 -6.37
C MET A 632 -5.36 37.11 -5.61
N LEU A 633 -5.76 38.17 -6.31
CA LEU A 633 -6.55 39.27 -5.71
C LEU A 633 -7.93 38.78 -5.27
N ASN A 634 -8.56 37.89 -6.04
CA ASN A 634 -9.78 37.21 -5.63
C ASN A 634 -9.56 36.37 -4.37
N PHE A 635 -8.42 35.69 -4.26
CA PHE A 635 -8.08 34.92 -3.08
C PHE A 635 -7.94 35.81 -1.84
N ILE A 636 -7.28 36.97 -1.95
CA ILE A 636 -7.25 37.97 -0.86
C ILE A 636 -8.65 38.48 -0.52
N LEU A 637 -9.47 38.80 -1.52
CA LEU A 637 -10.86 39.22 -1.31
C LEU A 637 -11.68 38.16 -0.57
N MET A 638 -11.51 36.88 -0.91
CA MET A 638 -12.16 35.77 -0.21
C MET A 638 -11.77 35.74 1.27
N LEU A 639 -10.47 35.88 1.58
CA LEU A 639 -9.99 35.92 2.97
C LEU A 639 -10.54 37.13 3.75
N LEU A 640 -10.79 38.26 3.09
CA LEU A 640 -11.38 39.45 3.71
C LEU A 640 -12.90 39.34 3.90
N LEU A 641 -13.59 38.59 3.03
CA LEU A 641 -15.04 38.45 3.01
C LEU A 641 -15.56 37.39 3.98
N GLU A 642 -14.76 36.36 4.26
CA GLU A 642 -15.14 35.33 5.23
C GLU A 642 -15.25 35.92 6.64
N ILE A 643 -16.33 35.61 7.36
CA ILE A 643 -16.49 36.03 8.77
C ILE A 643 -15.70 35.04 9.63
N SER A 644 -14.43 35.36 9.90
CA SER A 644 -13.48 34.46 10.56
C SER A 644 -12.38 35.26 11.27
N THR A 645 -11.64 34.60 12.17
CA THR A 645 -10.44 35.20 12.79
C THR A 645 -9.37 35.57 11.77
N SER A 646 -9.31 34.86 10.65
CA SER A 646 -8.38 35.16 9.56
C SER A 646 -8.75 36.46 8.82
N SER A 647 -10.02 36.86 8.75
CA SER A 647 -10.38 38.14 8.13
C SER A 647 -9.97 39.34 8.97
N GLU A 648 -10.06 39.26 10.29
CA GLU A 648 -9.53 40.29 11.18
C GLU A 648 -8.00 40.41 11.06
N LEU A 649 -7.29 39.27 11.07
CA LEU A 649 -5.83 39.23 10.95
C LEU A 649 -5.34 39.70 9.56
N THR A 650 -6.02 39.32 8.48
CA THR A 650 -5.68 39.82 7.13
C THR A 650 -5.84 41.33 7.04
N VAL A 651 -6.92 41.88 7.61
CA VAL A 651 -7.10 43.34 7.68
C VAL A 651 -5.93 43.98 8.44
N THR A 652 -5.57 43.44 9.61
CA THR A 652 -4.44 43.96 10.40
C THR A 652 -3.13 43.91 9.62
N PHE A 653 -2.81 42.79 8.97
CA PHE A 653 -1.55 42.63 8.25
C PHE A 653 -1.47 43.44 6.96
N LEU A 654 -2.58 43.65 6.25
CA LEU A 654 -2.62 44.56 5.09
C LEU A 654 -2.37 46.03 5.49
N CYS A 655 -2.56 46.36 6.77
CA CYS A 655 -2.32 47.70 7.31
C CYS A 655 -0.88 47.93 7.77
N GLU A 656 -0.03 46.90 7.80
CA GLU A 656 1.40 47.03 8.12
C GLU A 656 2.11 47.93 7.08
N PRO A 657 3.18 48.64 7.48
CA PRO A 657 3.89 49.55 6.60
C PRO A 657 4.43 48.81 5.36
N ASN A 658 4.36 49.47 4.21
CA ASN A 658 4.69 48.98 2.86
C ASN A 658 3.63 48.13 2.14
N MET A 659 2.69 47.48 2.85
CA MET A 659 1.65 46.64 2.23
C MET A 659 0.57 47.48 1.53
N ALA A 660 0.08 48.52 2.19
CA ALA A 660 -0.86 49.47 1.62
C ALA A 660 -0.27 50.25 0.42
N GLY A 661 1.03 50.56 0.45
CA GLY A 661 1.74 51.17 -0.68
C GLY A 661 1.84 50.22 -1.88
N GLY A 662 1.97 48.92 -1.63
CA GLY A 662 1.96 47.87 -2.65
C GLY A 662 0.67 47.87 -3.49
N LEU A 663 -0.49 48.06 -2.86
CA LEU A 663 -1.78 48.13 -3.59
C LEU A 663 -1.81 49.29 -4.59
N TYR A 664 -1.28 50.45 -4.22
CA TYR A 664 -1.16 51.59 -5.14
C TYR A 664 -0.14 51.35 -6.25
N SER A 665 0.97 50.68 -5.96
CA SER A 665 1.95 50.33 -6.98
C SER A 665 1.36 49.44 -8.08
N LEU A 666 0.42 48.56 -7.73
CA LEU A 666 -0.32 47.73 -8.68
C LEU A 666 -1.27 48.57 -9.54
N ILE A 667 -2.00 49.53 -8.95
CA ILE A 667 -2.91 50.42 -9.69
C ILE A 667 -2.19 51.22 -10.78
N VAL A 668 -0.98 51.70 -10.47
CA VAL A 668 -0.16 52.50 -11.39
C VAL A 668 0.38 51.67 -12.56
N ASN A 669 0.43 50.34 -12.42
CA ASN A 669 0.94 49.48 -13.48
C ASN A 669 -0.01 49.46 -14.69
N LYS A 670 0.57 49.63 -15.89
CA LYS A 670 -0.15 49.72 -17.16
C LYS A 670 -0.51 48.36 -17.75
N ASP A 671 0.20 47.31 -17.36
CA ASP A 671 0.02 45.96 -17.91
C ASP A 671 -1.23 45.25 -17.34
N LEU A 672 -1.79 45.77 -16.25
CA LEU A 672 -2.97 45.19 -15.59
C LEU A 672 -4.28 45.68 -16.23
N SER A 673 -5.26 44.78 -16.34
CA SER A 673 -6.57 45.14 -16.90
C SER A 673 -7.42 45.97 -15.95
N ILE A 674 -8.45 46.61 -16.51
CA ILE A 674 -9.48 47.35 -15.79
C ILE A 674 -10.14 46.46 -14.72
N THR A 675 -10.42 45.20 -15.05
CA THR A 675 -11.07 44.25 -14.13
C THR A 675 -10.19 43.88 -12.94
N THR A 676 -8.87 43.90 -13.11
CA THR A 676 -7.90 43.67 -12.04
C THR A 676 -7.79 44.90 -11.15
N LYS A 677 -7.73 46.10 -11.75
CA LYS A 677 -7.74 47.38 -11.02
C LYS A 677 -9.02 47.54 -10.17
N GLU A 678 -10.18 47.13 -10.69
CA GLU A 678 -11.45 47.12 -9.94
C GLU A 678 -11.38 46.30 -8.65
N LYS A 679 -10.75 45.11 -8.68
CA LYS A 679 -10.58 44.27 -7.49
C LYS A 679 -9.66 44.89 -6.45
N ILE A 680 -8.60 45.58 -6.88
CA ILE A 680 -7.72 46.29 -5.95
C ILE A 680 -8.50 47.39 -5.21
N PHE A 681 -9.32 48.18 -5.93
CA PHE A 681 -10.20 49.16 -5.31
C PHE A 681 -11.22 48.52 -4.38
N GLN A 682 -11.72 47.33 -4.71
CA GLN A 682 -12.62 46.56 -3.85
C GLN A 682 -11.94 46.15 -2.53
N ILE A 683 -10.69 45.69 -2.57
CA ILE A 683 -9.88 45.39 -1.37
C ILE A 683 -9.71 46.65 -0.51
N MET A 684 -9.33 47.77 -1.13
CA MET A 684 -9.16 49.04 -0.43
C MET A 684 -10.44 49.52 0.25
N LYS A 685 -11.59 49.35 -0.42
CA LYS A 685 -12.91 49.64 0.16
C LYS A 685 -13.17 48.82 1.42
N TYR A 686 -12.92 47.50 1.37
CA TYR A 686 -13.11 46.63 2.53
C TYR A 686 -12.24 47.06 3.72
N LEU A 687 -10.98 47.42 3.47
CA LEU A 687 -10.08 47.93 4.50
C LEU A 687 -10.61 49.22 5.14
N LEU A 688 -11.13 50.16 4.35
CA LEU A 688 -11.63 51.44 4.87
C LEU A 688 -12.93 51.33 5.67
N ILE A 689 -13.81 50.41 5.28
CA ILE A 689 -15.05 50.10 6.01
C ILE A 689 -14.75 49.41 7.34
N SER A 690 -13.66 48.63 7.41
CA SER A 690 -13.31 47.88 8.61
C SER A 690 -13.03 48.81 9.80
N LYS A 691 -13.55 48.41 10.97
CA LYS A 691 -13.34 49.10 12.25
C LYS A 691 -11.96 48.83 12.85
N HIS A 692 -11.28 47.77 12.41
CA HIS A 692 -9.99 47.33 12.94
C HIS A 692 -8.80 48.08 12.34
N VAL A 693 -9.03 48.95 11.34
CA VAL A 693 -7.97 49.71 10.67
C VAL A 693 -7.72 51.04 11.40
N PRO A 694 -6.48 51.31 11.85
CA PRO A 694 -6.12 52.57 12.49
C PRO A 694 -6.36 53.78 11.58
N LEU A 695 -6.76 54.91 12.17
CA LEU A 695 -7.03 56.16 11.44
C LEU A 695 -5.84 56.65 10.61
N GLN A 696 -4.60 56.43 11.08
CA GLN A 696 -3.37 56.76 10.35
C GLN A 696 -3.22 55.96 9.05
N VAL A 697 -3.64 54.69 9.05
CA VAL A 697 -3.61 53.86 7.85
C VAL A 697 -4.78 54.21 6.93
N LYS A 698 -5.95 54.57 7.49
CA LYS A 698 -7.07 55.09 6.70
C LYS A 698 -6.71 56.39 5.98
N SER A 699 -5.98 57.31 6.63
CA SER A 699 -5.53 58.56 5.99
C SER A 699 -4.48 58.30 4.89
N LEU A 700 -3.61 57.29 5.06
CA LEU A 700 -2.69 56.83 4.02
C LEU A 700 -3.41 56.18 2.82
N LEU A 701 -4.36 55.27 3.06
CA LEU A 701 -5.22 54.63 2.04
C LEU A 701 -6.19 55.60 1.35
N ARG A 702 -6.35 56.82 1.87
CA ARG A 702 -7.10 57.91 1.24
C ARG A 702 -6.19 58.96 0.59
N LEU A 703 -4.87 58.82 0.70
CA LEU A 703 -3.87 59.77 0.21
C LEU A 703 -4.07 61.19 0.76
N GLU A 704 -4.51 61.30 2.02
CA GLU A 704 -4.70 62.59 2.72
C GLU A 704 -3.36 63.27 3.04
N ASN A 705 -2.27 62.48 3.17
CA ASN A 705 -0.93 62.96 3.54
C ASN A 705 -0.14 63.47 2.31
N ASN A 706 -0.40 64.70 1.84
CA ASN A 706 0.39 65.48 0.85
C ASN A 706 0.76 64.82 -0.53
N ILE A 707 0.45 63.54 -0.77
CA ILE A 707 0.73 62.80 -2.01
C ILE A 707 -0.36 63.09 -3.05
N GLY A 708 -1.62 63.12 -2.61
CA GLY A 708 -2.80 63.38 -3.43
C GLY A 708 -3.06 62.32 -4.51
N TYR A 709 -4.17 62.47 -5.25
CA TYR A 709 -4.56 61.52 -6.30
C TYR A 709 -3.90 61.79 -7.65
N GLY A 710 -3.14 62.89 -7.80
CA GLY A 710 -2.59 63.33 -9.09
C GLY A 710 -1.71 62.29 -9.80
N GLY A 711 -0.91 61.52 -9.06
CA GLY A 711 -0.04 60.48 -9.64
C GLY A 711 -0.79 59.22 -10.11
N ILE A 712 -1.89 58.86 -9.44
CA ILE A 712 -2.77 57.77 -9.86
C ILE A 712 -3.54 58.20 -11.11
N ILE A 713 -4.04 59.43 -11.08
CA ILE A 713 -4.81 60.06 -12.14
C ILE A 713 -3.97 60.18 -13.43
N SER A 714 -2.70 60.58 -13.34
CA SER A 714 -1.82 60.64 -14.52
C SER A 714 -1.49 59.27 -15.12
N SER A 715 -1.68 58.18 -14.37
CA SER A 715 -1.44 56.82 -14.87
C SER A 715 -2.61 56.23 -15.66
N PHE A 716 -3.83 56.76 -15.50
CA PHE A 716 -5.03 56.28 -16.21
C PHE A 716 -5.20 56.94 -17.58
N ASN A 717 -5.41 56.13 -18.62
CA ASN A 717 -5.89 56.62 -19.90
C ASN A 717 -7.42 56.80 -19.89
N SER A 718 -7.97 57.68 -20.74
CA SER A 718 -9.42 57.92 -20.84
C SER A 718 -10.25 56.66 -21.17
N ASN A 719 -9.61 55.63 -21.72
CA ASN A 719 -10.24 54.36 -22.11
C ASN A 719 -10.22 53.31 -20.99
N GLU A 720 -9.47 53.54 -19.91
CA GLU A 720 -9.34 52.62 -18.75
C GLU A 720 -10.30 52.97 -17.60
N LEU A 721 -11.07 54.05 -17.74
CA LEU A 721 -12.01 54.51 -16.74
C LEU A 721 -13.34 53.74 -16.84
N SER A 722 -13.61 52.87 -15.86
CA SER A 722 -14.91 52.25 -15.69
C SER A 722 -15.74 52.97 -14.61
N VAL A 723 -17.07 52.88 -14.71
CA VAL A 723 -18.01 53.42 -13.71
C VAL A 723 -17.69 52.96 -12.28
N PRO A 724 -17.41 51.67 -12.00
CA PRO A 724 -17.09 51.22 -10.64
C PRO A 724 -15.77 51.80 -10.13
N ILE A 725 -14.70 51.88 -10.94
CA ILE A 725 -13.43 52.51 -10.54
C ILE A 725 -13.66 53.96 -10.13
N VAL A 726 -14.37 54.74 -10.97
CA VAL A 726 -14.62 56.16 -10.69
C VAL A 726 -15.52 56.35 -9.48
N SER A 727 -16.54 55.52 -9.32
CA SER A 727 -17.39 55.54 -8.13
C SER A 727 -16.57 55.27 -6.87
N GLU A 728 -15.67 54.29 -6.91
CA GLU A 728 -14.86 53.90 -5.76
C GLU A 728 -13.81 54.96 -5.42
N ILE A 729 -13.08 55.50 -6.40
CA ILE A 729 -12.14 56.62 -6.19
C ILE A 729 -12.86 57.83 -5.56
N LEU A 730 -14.05 58.18 -6.05
CA LEU A 730 -14.82 59.27 -5.47
C LEU A 730 -15.34 58.92 -4.06
N ASN A 731 -15.72 57.66 -3.79
CA ASN A 731 -16.07 57.20 -2.44
C ASN A 731 -14.89 57.32 -1.47
N LEU A 732 -13.67 56.97 -1.90
CA LEU A 732 -12.45 57.08 -1.09
C LEU A 732 -12.24 58.52 -0.61
N ILE A 733 -12.54 59.51 -1.46
CA ILE A 733 -12.37 60.95 -1.15
C ILE A 733 -13.56 61.51 -0.35
N ILE A 734 -14.79 61.13 -0.71
CA ILE A 734 -16.02 61.72 -0.14
C ILE A 734 -16.34 61.15 1.25
N MET A 735 -16.06 59.87 1.50
CA MET A 735 -16.35 59.22 2.79
C MET A 735 -15.29 59.50 3.87
N SER A 736 -14.48 60.55 3.72
CA SER A 736 -13.48 60.93 4.71
C SER A 736 -14.13 61.31 6.05
N GLU A 737 -13.57 60.86 7.18
CA GLU A 737 -14.02 61.27 8.52
C GLU A 737 -13.57 62.71 8.86
N ASN A 738 -12.58 63.23 8.11
CA ASN A 738 -12.08 64.59 8.13
C ASN A 738 -12.81 65.51 7.12
N THR A 739 -12.28 66.71 6.88
CA THR A 739 -12.75 67.58 5.79
C THR A 739 -12.50 66.96 4.43
N ILE A 740 -13.54 66.93 3.58
CA ILE A 740 -13.45 66.39 2.22
C ILE A 740 -12.39 67.18 1.44
N ALA A 741 -11.41 66.47 0.86
CA ALA A 741 -10.33 67.06 0.09
C ALA A 741 -10.82 67.51 -1.30
N VAL A 742 -11.47 68.66 -1.34
CA VAL A 742 -12.20 69.17 -2.52
C VAL A 742 -11.30 69.38 -3.74
N LYS A 743 -10.02 69.70 -3.52
CA LYS A 743 -8.99 69.76 -4.57
C LYS A 743 -8.81 68.40 -5.27
N HIS A 744 -8.79 67.29 -4.52
CA HIS A 744 -8.65 65.95 -5.09
C HIS A 744 -9.91 65.55 -5.88
N VAL A 745 -11.10 65.94 -5.41
CA VAL A 745 -12.35 65.75 -6.16
C VAL A 745 -12.28 66.44 -7.52
N ASN A 746 -11.82 67.70 -7.57
CA ASN A 746 -11.68 68.43 -8.83
C ASN A 746 -10.70 67.74 -9.80
N VAL A 747 -9.56 67.23 -9.32
CA VAL A 747 -8.57 66.50 -10.16
C VAL A 747 -9.13 65.17 -10.69
N VAL A 748 -9.93 64.43 -9.92
CA VAL A 748 -10.60 63.21 -10.44
C VAL A 748 -11.63 63.57 -11.51
N LEU A 749 -12.35 64.68 -11.33
CA LEU A 749 -13.38 65.14 -12.26
C LEU A 749 -12.78 65.62 -13.59
N THR A 750 -11.59 66.24 -13.59
CA THR A 750 -10.93 66.63 -14.85
C THR A 750 -10.65 65.40 -15.72
N LEU A 751 -10.19 64.29 -15.15
CA LEU A 751 -10.08 63.03 -15.91
C LEU A 751 -11.43 62.50 -16.37
N CYS A 752 -12.41 62.45 -15.47
CA CYS A 752 -13.73 61.91 -15.78
C CYS A 752 -14.40 62.66 -16.93
N SER A 753 -14.13 63.97 -17.08
CA SER A 753 -14.61 64.78 -18.20
C SER A 753 -14.15 64.26 -19.58
N THR A 754 -13.06 63.51 -19.64
CA THR A 754 -12.52 62.89 -20.85
C THR A 754 -13.00 61.44 -21.09
N GLY A 755 -13.74 60.87 -20.13
CA GLY A 755 -14.25 59.50 -20.16
C GLY A 755 -15.54 59.29 -20.98
N SER A 756 -16.13 58.10 -20.88
CA SER A 756 -17.42 57.77 -21.53
C SER A 756 -18.59 58.59 -20.94
N LEU A 757 -19.74 58.59 -21.60
CA LEU A 757 -20.95 59.27 -21.09
C LEU A 757 -21.38 58.70 -19.73
N ASP A 758 -21.29 57.39 -19.54
CA ASP A 758 -21.69 56.73 -18.29
C ASP A 758 -20.79 57.12 -17.12
N VAL A 759 -19.47 57.16 -17.35
CA VAL A 759 -18.49 57.63 -16.36
C VAL A 759 -18.75 59.08 -16.00
N ARG A 760 -18.99 59.93 -17.01
CA ARG A 760 -19.29 61.35 -16.79
C ARG A 760 -20.55 61.55 -15.95
N TYR A 761 -21.62 60.84 -16.29
CA TYR A 761 -22.88 60.90 -15.56
C TYR A 761 -22.72 60.41 -14.11
N ALA A 762 -22.04 59.28 -13.90
CA ALA A 762 -21.80 58.74 -12.56
C ALA A 762 -20.99 59.69 -11.68
N ALA A 763 -19.94 60.32 -12.24
CA ALA A 763 -19.09 61.27 -11.51
C ALA A 763 -19.87 62.52 -11.08
N ILE A 764 -20.63 63.14 -11.99
CA ILE A 764 -21.46 64.33 -11.67
C ILE A 764 -22.53 63.97 -10.65
N ARG A 765 -23.23 62.84 -10.84
CA ARG A 765 -24.27 62.40 -9.91
C ARG A 765 -23.70 62.24 -8.50
N LYS A 766 -22.48 61.69 -8.39
CA LYS A 766 -21.81 61.52 -7.10
C LYS A 766 -21.39 62.85 -6.47
N LEU A 767 -20.88 63.78 -7.25
CA LEU A 767 -20.58 65.14 -6.78
C LEU A 767 -21.86 65.87 -6.32
N MET A 768 -22.96 65.76 -7.06
CA MET A 768 -24.24 66.33 -6.66
C MET A 768 -24.73 65.74 -5.34
N THR A 769 -24.63 64.42 -5.16
CA THR A 769 -24.97 63.79 -3.87
C THR A 769 -24.08 64.27 -2.72
N CYS A 770 -22.80 64.57 -3.00
CA CYS A 770 -21.88 65.12 -2.00
C CYS A 770 -22.30 66.54 -1.58
N PHE A 771 -22.65 67.39 -2.54
CA PHE A 771 -23.13 68.75 -2.25
C PHE A 771 -24.44 68.75 -1.45
N THR A 772 -25.36 67.82 -1.75
CA THR A 772 -26.60 67.70 -0.98
C THR A 772 -26.39 67.15 0.42
N ALA A 773 -25.39 66.29 0.62
CA ALA A 773 -25.10 65.68 1.92
C ALA A 773 -24.31 66.62 2.85
N HIS A 774 -23.48 67.52 2.29
CA HIS A 774 -22.58 68.37 3.06
C HIS A 774 -22.57 69.83 2.56
N ASN A 775 -23.35 70.71 3.19
CA ASN A 775 -23.50 72.11 2.76
C ASN A 775 -22.16 72.89 2.65
N ASN A 776 -21.19 72.63 3.55
CA ASN A 776 -19.88 73.31 3.53
C ASN A 776 -18.97 72.89 2.37
N THR A 777 -19.25 71.76 1.70
CA THR A 777 -18.44 71.29 0.57
C THR A 777 -18.62 72.15 -0.67
N LEU A 778 -19.80 72.74 -0.86
CA LEU A 778 -20.09 73.61 -1.99
C LEU A 778 -19.28 74.92 -1.90
N GLU A 779 -19.22 75.54 -0.71
CA GLU A 779 -18.46 76.76 -0.45
C GLU A 779 -16.94 76.56 -0.54
N THR A 780 -16.47 75.36 -0.26
CA THR A 780 -15.05 75.00 -0.38
C THR A 780 -14.68 74.59 -1.80
N TYR A 781 -15.61 73.99 -2.55
CA TYR A 781 -15.45 73.67 -3.98
C TYR A 781 -15.38 74.92 -4.84
N SER A 782 -16.21 75.94 -4.55
CA SER A 782 -16.18 77.21 -5.28
C SER A 782 -14.88 78.00 -5.11
N LYS A 783 -14.07 77.67 -4.10
CA LYS A 783 -12.74 78.24 -3.84
C LYS A 783 -11.60 77.42 -4.46
N CYS A 784 -11.87 76.29 -5.12
CA CYS A 784 -10.84 75.43 -5.71
C CYS A 784 -10.42 75.88 -7.11
N ASP A 785 -9.13 76.06 -7.36
CA ASP A 785 -8.66 76.50 -8.68
C ASP A 785 -9.12 75.57 -9.82
N GLY A 786 -9.60 76.15 -10.91
CA GLY A 786 -10.06 75.43 -12.11
C GLY A 786 -11.42 74.72 -12.00
N TRP A 787 -12.16 74.87 -10.89
CA TRP A 787 -13.44 74.14 -10.69
C TRP A 787 -14.48 74.38 -11.79
N HIS A 788 -14.56 75.60 -12.31
CA HIS A 788 -15.53 76.04 -13.32
C HIS A 788 -15.19 75.49 -14.70
N GLU A 789 -13.90 75.44 -15.05
CA GLU A 789 -13.42 74.81 -16.28
C GLU A 789 -13.73 73.31 -16.29
N THR A 790 -13.46 72.62 -15.18
CA THR A 790 -13.76 71.19 -15.04
C THR A 790 -15.23 70.89 -15.30
N LEU A 791 -16.15 71.64 -14.66
CA LEU A 791 -17.59 71.44 -14.84
C LEU A 791 -18.08 71.81 -16.24
N ALA A 792 -17.52 72.84 -16.85
CA ALA A 792 -17.85 73.22 -18.23
C ALA A 792 -17.56 72.08 -19.21
N HIS A 793 -16.46 71.33 -19.03
CA HIS A 793 -16.12 70.19 -19.89
C HIS A 793 -17.14 69.04 -19.84
N PHE A 794 -17.90 68.90 -18.75
CA PHE A 794 -19.00 67.93 -18.70
C PHE A 794 -20.23 68.35 -19.51
N LEU A 795 -20.42 69.66 -19.71
CA LEU A 795 -21.53 70.24 -20.49
C LEU A 795 -21.20 70.32 -21.98
N ILE A 796 -19.92 70.24 -22.36
CA ILE A 796 -19.48 70.29 -23.75
C ILE A 796 -19.63 68.91 -24.40
N GLN A 797 -20.45 68.84 -25.45
CA GLN A 797 -20.56 67.65 -26.30
C GLN A 797 -19.33 67.56 -27.21
N THR A 798 -18.30 66.85 -26.77
CA THR A 798 -17.15 66.52 -27.62
C THR A 798 -17.60 65.62 -28.78
N ARG A 799 -17.62 66.15 -30.01
CA ARG A 799 -17.79 65.36 -31.25
C ARG A 799 -16.60 64.42 -31.42
N ARG A 800 -16.61 63.25 -30.79
CA ARG A 800 -15.70 62.16 -31.17
C ARG A 800 -16.12 61.68 -32.56
N ARG A 801 -15.35 62.08 -33.57
CA ARG A 801 -15.45 61.64 -34.96
C ARG A 801 -15.48 60.10 -35.01
N SER A 802 -16.58 59.56 -35.50
CA SER A 802 -16.67 58.30 -36.22
C SER A 802 -15.82 58.37 -37.51
N LEU A 803 -14.48 58.36 -37.39
CA LEU A 803 -13.55 58.36 -38.54
C LEU A 803 -12.66 57.12 -38.64
N SER A 804 -12.87 56.10 -37.80
CA SER A 804 -12.16 54.82 -37.88
C SER A 804 -12.94 53.68 -38.57
N ILE A 805 -14.18 53.92 -39.03
CA ILE A 805 -14.99 52.89 -39.74
C ILE A 805 -15.15 53.19 -41.26
N MET A 806 -14.59 54.29 -41.77
CA MET A 806 -14.73 54.70 -43.19
C MET A 806 -13.39 54.83 -43.94
N LYS A 807 -12.33 54.14 -43.51
CA LYS A 807 -11.03 54.10 -44.21
C LYS A 807 -10.44 52.69 -44.42
N GLY A 808 -11.24 51.63 -44.23
CA GLY A 808 -10.82 50.24 -44.50
C GLY A 808 -11.18 49.69 -45.89
N ASP A 809 -12.28 50.14 -46.50
CA ASP A 809 -12.88 49.42 -47.64
C ASP A 809 -12.77 50.11 -49.02
N ARG A 810 -11.82 51.04 -49.23
CA ARG A 810 -11.68 51.72 -50.54
C ARG A 810 -10.25 51.85 -51.10
N PHE A 811 -9.31 51.05 -50.62
CA PHE A 811 -7.98 50.94 -51.25
C PHE A 811 -7.55 49.48 -51.36
N ASN A 812 -8.21 48.73 -52.25
CA ASN A 812 -7.66 47.52 -52.89
C ASN A 812 -8.64 47.03 -53.97
N LYS A 813 -8.67 47.74 -55.10
CA LYS A 813 -9.14 47.28 -56.41
C LYS A 813 -8.80 48.37 -57.42
N ASN A 814 -7.54 48.37 -57.84
CA ASN A 814 -7.03 48.86 -59.12
C ASN A 814 -5.49 48.94 -59.01
N HIS A 815 -4.83 47.81 -59.21
CA HIS A 815 -3.63 47.63 -60.05
C HIS A 815 -3.03 46.24 -59.79
N GLN A 816 -3.08 45.43 -60.85
CA GLN A 816 -2.42 44.13 -61.10
C GLN A 816 -2.86 42.91 -60.28
#